data_AF-W0J5K9-F1
#
_entry.id   AF-W0J5K9-F1
#
_cell.length_a   1.000
_cell.length_b   1.000
_cell.length_c   1.000
_cell.angle_alpha   90.00
_cell.angle_beta   90.00
_cell.angle_gamma   90.00
#
_symmetry.space_group_name_H-M   'P 1'
#
loop_
_entity.id
_entity.type
_entity.pdbx_description
1 polymer ?
#
loop_
_entity_poly.entity_id
_entity_poly.type
_entity_poly.pdbx_seq_one_letter_code
_entity_poly.pdbx_strand_id
1 'polypeptide(L)'
;MQNLTLEVSLKPFYNLDDAATLATCAEAFRQWDHLARHASAISILFWASDGSEILDYTGDLDAEMEWARYVGNSNAHLDSIPTDPEKKSLHSRAWLYRPDARPITYRRLSTIARAWREAAAAAPATKGKPFRVGLAFDPGGEFAPSDFKYKRHREICLSDTMGKASFVCCYGILNSDTRRYAAFPEGIPQDTSIGTFLGRQFRLLAADIGLDYLWLSNGFGFGMETWLTIGPLFDGTIFTAAVDPQKARDTRDRILAFWHDLRNELPQHIGIETRGTNLGTATDLASDATPLRELYEGKFNFAPPPNSPWAAINGDFGIELAGYMSRIAELPPERTGFPFRYYIHDPWWLNSPWLDRYEGQPHDIYLPLATARVAADGRIQTADTLNLLSIDDSHGRMPETVPNQSTPHLLRAWAERPDAPGPFVWLYPFDEIHDAMFGSQPAPGRLFHIDWFVREAINDGLPLNTVISTRAFAALAERRALDVLAGRVLVTPAPLDPASEQRLLDRADAGGSLLVYGPLDAAPVLRSRLGLAPAAPLSGRLDIQSALPVLDCFLTDPERTNHYEHRSIASAGALTETTAPNAETPPVVAVRGGESRALSAHFQTPAGGLVWWLRAPLPLTITKGSHLPVPDRREDAFPFSELVRQAITRFGWHIGCSAVSPAQRRPILGIHRHANAWFFSGYTPDTTVELVLRTPFGVPLLVGCETLLTEGGGAYRLPRAWRHECRVFIDGQTTGVAGCIERHPAQVGVTRRLRVSGLRDATLRFFPPPDAGPVTAFVNLQWPFISGDTAPLKTIHTPHGTMLETSATVSGDIFLSW
;
A
#
# COMPACT_ATOMS: atom_id res chain seq x y z
N MET A 1 2.90 17.51 8.96
CA MET A 1 2.79 16.11 9.43
C MET A 1 2.14 16.15 10.79
N GLN A 2 1.11 15.34 11.07
CA GLN A 2 0.46 15.34 12.38
C GLN A 2 1.38 14.71 13.44
N ASN A 3 1.97 13.56 13.14
CA ASN A 3 2.90 12.89 14.05
C ASN A 3 4.11 12.29 13.31
N LEU A 4 5.29 12.41 13.91
CA LEU A 4 6.49 11.68 13.52
C LEU A 4 6.81 10.65 14.61
N THR A 5 6.83 9.37 14.26
CA THR A 5 7.23 8.29 15.15
C THR A 5 8.63 7.83 14.79
N LEU A 6 9.57 7.95 15.73
CA LEU A 6 10.88 7.32 15.63
C LEU A 6 10.81 5.98 16.34
N GLU A 7 10.90 4.88 15.60
CA GLU A 7 10.95 3.55 16.19
C GLU A 7 12.41 3.18 16.48
N VAL A 8 12.70 2.65 17.66
CA VAL A 8 14.07 2.41 18.11
C VAL A 8 14.16 1.16 18.98
N SER A 9 15.22 0.36 18.80
CA SER A 9 15.53 -0.72 19.73
C SER A 9 16.25 -0.21 20.98
N LEU A 10 16.55 -1.10 21.95
CA LEU A 10 17.39 -0.72 23.09
C LEU A 10 18.90 -0.83 22.82
N LYS A 11 19.30 -1.35 21.65
CA LYS A 11 20.70 -1.59 21.29
C LYS A 11 21.60 -0.33 21.29
N PRO A 12 21.11 0.86 20.89
CA PRO A 12 21.89 2.10 20.98
C PRO A 12 22.28 2.49 22.42
N PHE A 13 21.57 1.99 23.43
CA PHE A 13 21.73 2.36 24.84
C PHE A 13 22.67 1.41 25.60
N TYR A 14 23.71 0.92 24.92
CA TYR A 14 24.69 -0.02 25.47
C TYR A 14 25.54 0.56 26.61
N ASN A 15 25.74 1.88 26.62
CA ASN A 15 26.35 2.56 27.77
C ASN A 15 25.25 2.83 28.80
N LEU A 16 25.41 2.25 29.99
CA LEU A 16 24.41 2.28 31.05
C LEU A 16 24.38 3.61 31.83
N ASP A 17 25.29 4.53 31.54
CA ASP A 17 25.35 5.87 32.13
C ASP A 17 24.18 6.77 31.68
N ASP A 18 23.61 7.55 32.60
CA ASP A 18 22.47 8.44 32.34
C ASP A 18 22.82 9.54 31.34
N ALA A 19 24.02 10.13 31.42
CA ALA A 19 24.44 11.18 30.50
C ALA A 19 24.67 10.63 29.08
N ALA A 20 25.24 9.44 28.96
CA ALA A 20 25.36 8.74 27.68
C ALA A 20 23.99 8.41 27.07
N THR A 21 23.03 8.01 27.91
CA THR A 21 21.64 7.71 27.49
C THR A 21 20.97 8.95 26.92
N LEU A 22 21.08 10.08 27.62
CA LEU A 22 20.55 11.36 27.17
C LEU A 22 21.23 11.83 25.87
N ALA A 23 22.55 11.64 25.75
CA ALA A 23 23.30 11.98 24.54
C ALA A 23 22.83 11.16 23.33
N THR A 24 22.56 9.86 23.48
CA THR A 24 21.99 9.03 22.40
C THR A 24 20.62 9.55 21.95
N CYS A 25 19.75 9.93 22.88
CA CYS A 25 18.44 10.51 22.54
C CYS A 25 18.57 11.87 21.83
N ALA A 26 19.47 12.74 22.33
CA ALA A 26 19.74 14.04 21.73
C ALA A 26 20.31 13.91 20.30
N GLU A 27 21.20 12.94 20.09
CA GLU A 27 21.77 12.62 18.78
C GLU A 27 20.69 12.16 17.79
N ALA A 28 19.76 11.30 18.21
CA ALA A 28 18.64 10.90 17.36
C ALA A 28 17.78 12.10 16.92
N PHE A 29 17.46 13.02 17.85
CA PHE A 29 16.74 14.24 17.48
C PHE A 29 17.55 15.16 16.57
N ARG A 30 18.87 15.23 16.72
CA ARG A 30 19.74 15.99 15.82
C ARG A 30 19.71 15.41 14.41
N GLN A 31 19.80 14.09 14.27
CA GLN A 31 19.77 13.40 12.97
C GLN A 31 18.43 13.60 12.23
N TRP A 32 17.31 13.56 12.97
CA TRP A 32 15.96 13.68 12.40
C TRP A 32 15.34 15.06 12.57
N ASP A 33 16.13 16.07 12.94
CA ASP A 33 15.69 17.44 13.26
C ASP A 33 14.86 18.04 12.12
N HIS A 34 15.32 17.88 10.87
CA HIS A 34 14.62 18.38 9.70
C HIS A 34 13.21 17.81 9.55
N LEU A 35 13.00 16.50 9.73
CA LEU A 35 11.65 15.93 9.72
C LEU A 35 10.83 16.40 10.93
N ALA A 36 11.44 16.38 12.11
CA ALA A 36 10.78 16.74 13.35
C ALA A 36 10.21 18.17 13.31
N ARG A 37 10.88 19.13 12.64
CA ARG A 37 10.36 20.50 12.44
C ARG A 37 9.01 20.56 11.74
N HIS A 38 8.74 19.63 10.81
CA HIS A 38 7.50 19.57 10.03
C HIS A 38 6.38 18.75 10.68
N ALA A 39 6.64 18.15 11.86
CA ALA A 39 5.67 17.40 12.65
C ALA A 39 5.02 18.25 13.74
N SER A 40 3.72 18.04 13.98
CA SER A 40 2.97 18.70 15.06
C SER A 40 3.15 17.99 16.41
N ALA A 41 3.34 16.67 16.40
CA ALA A 41 3.64 15.83 17.55
C ALA A 41 4.79 14.87 17.23
N ILE A 42 5.44 14.36 18.28
CA ILE A 42 6.53 13.39 18.18
C ILE A 42 6.20 12.18 19.05
N SER A 43 6.47 10.99 18.53
CA SER A 43 6.31 9.74 19.27
C SER A 43 7.58 8.91 19.18
N ILE A 44 7.90 8.17 20.23
CA ILE A 44 8.96 7.17 20.25
C ILE A 44 8.30 5.82 20.44
N LEU A 45 8.60 4.85 19.57
CA LEU A 45 8.18 3.47 19.76
C LEU A 45 9.39 2.61 20.13
N PHE A 46 9.34 1.96 21.29
CA PHE A 46 10.36 0.99 21.68
C PHE A 46 10.08 -0.39 21.12
N TRP A 47 11.08 -0.91 20.40
CA TRP A 47 11.29 -2.33 20.15
C TRP A 47 12.21 -2.89 21.23
N ALA A 48 11.72 -2.89 22.49
CA ALA A 48 12.51 -3.35 23.62
C ALA A 48 12.67 -4.87 23.64
N SER A 49 11.60 -5.60 23.35
CA SER A 49 11.58 -7.03 23.07
C SER A 49 10.49 -7.34 22.03
N ASP A 50 9.93 -8.55 22.06
CA ASP A 50 8.74 -8.96 21.28
C ASP A 50 7.43 -8.86 22.10
N GLY A 51 7.40 -8.11 23.21
CA GLY A 51 6.29 -8.11 24.17
C GLY A 51 6.50 -9.06 25.36
N SER A 52 7.56 -9.89 25.36
CA SER A 52 7.91 -10.72 26.53
C SER A 52 8.19 -9.90 27.80
N GLU A 53 8.73 -8.70 27.66
CA GLU A 53 8.89 -7.72 28.75
C GLU A 53 7.55 -7.23 29.31
N ILE A 54 6.46 -7.34 28.56
CA ILE A 54 5.11 -7.05 29.06
C ILE A 54 4.55 -8.29 29.77
N LEU A 55 4.72 -9.46 29.15
CA LEU A 55 4.13 -10.72 29.60
C LEU A 55 4.76 -11.26 30.89
N ASP A 56 6.04 -10.97 31.15
CA ASP A 56 6.78 -11.44 32.34
C ASP A 56 6.94 -10.38 33.44
N TYR A 57 6.29 -9.21 33.30
CA TYR A 57 6.44 -8.14 34.28
C TYR A 57 5.79 -8.47 35.63
N THR A 58 6.57 -8.41 36.71
CA THR A 58 6.14 -8.78 38.08
C THR A 58 5.72 -7.60 38.95
N GLY A 59 5.91 -6.36 38.47
CA GLY A 59 5.75 -5.13 39.25
C GLY A 59 7.04 -4.68 39.97
N ASP A 60 8.15 -5.38 39.75
CA ASP A 60 9.46 -5.03 40.32
C ASP A 60 10.34 -4.32 39.28
N LEU A 61 10.66 -3.05 39.53
CA LEU A 61 11.52 -2.26 38.65
C LEU A 61 12.98 -2.74 38.66
N ASP A 62 13.44 -3.40 39.72
CA ASP A 62 14.82 -3.87 39.83
C ASP A 62 15.01 -5.28 39.26
N ALA A 63 13.93 -5.95 38.87
CA ALA A 63 13.99 -7.22 38.16
C ALA A 63 14.62 -7.06 36.77
N GLU A 64 15.42 -8.06 36.37
CA GLU A 64 15.93 -8.18 35.01
C GLU A 64 14.78 -8.46 34.03
N MET A 65 14.81 -7.81 32.88
CA MET A 65 13.91 -8.10 31.75
C MET A 65 14.70 -8.73 30.59
N GLU A 66 14.06 -9.67 29.91
CA GLU A 66 14.57 -10.18 28.64
C GLU A 66 14.24 -9.19 27.52
N TRP A 67 15.24 -8.86 26.70
CA TRP A 67 15.15 -7.77 25.73
C TRP A 67 15.85 -8.14 24.43
N ALA A 68 15.58 -7.37 23.36
CA ALA A 68 16.05 -7.59 22.00
C ALA A 68 17.55 -7.33 21.79
N ARG A 69 18.42 -7.93 22.62
CA ARG A 69 19.88 -7.93 22.49
C ARG A 69 20.39 -8.93 21.46
N TYR A 70 19.52 -9.45 20.61
CA TYR A 70 19.82 -10.51 19.67
C TYR A 70 19.69 -10.05 18.22
N VAL A 71 20.34 -10.79 17.33
CA VAL A 71 20.20 -10.68 15.88
C VAL A 71 19.90 -12.07 15.34
N GLY A 72 18.84 -12.19 14.55
CA GLY A 72 18.26 -13.45 14.07
C GLY A 72 17.16 -14.01 14.96
N ASN A 73 16.66 -15.19 14.61
CA ASN A 73 15.48 -15.78 15.21
C ASN A 73 15.77 -16.34 16.61
N SER A 74 15.27 -15.66 17.64
CA SER A 74 15.48 -16.02 19.05
C SER A 74 14.72 -17.25 19.51
N ASN A 75 13.59 -17.57 18.86
CA ASN A 75 12.77 -18.75 19.16
C ASN A 75 12.60 -19.58 17.88
N ALA A 76 13.69 -20.18 17.39
CA ALA A 76 13.67 -20.95 16.14
C ALA A 76 12.77 -22.19 16.23
N HIS A 77 11.81 -22.30 15.32
CA HIS A 77 10.87 -23.43 15.19
C HIS A 77 11.30 -24.48 14.16
N LEU A 78 12.44 -24.27 13.49
CA LEU A 78 12.98 -25.17 12.48
C LEU A 78 14.10 -26.03 13.10
N ASP A 79 13.90 -27.35 13.14
CA ASP A 79 14.85 -28.29 13.77
C ASP A 79 16.21 -28.31 13.05
N SER A 80 16.19 -28.22 11.72
CA SER A 80 17.38 -28.04 10.89
C SER A 80 17.04 -27.47 9.52
N ILE A 81 17.93 -26.63 8.99
CA ILE A 81 17.91 -26.16 7.60
C ILE A 81 18.99 -26.96 6.86
N PRO A 82 18.64 -27.84 5.90
CA PRO A 82 19.62 -28.74 5.27
C PRO A 82 20.80 -28.03 4.61
N THR A 83 20.58 -26.83 4.08
CA THR A 83 21.58 -25.98 3.44
C THR A 83 22.40 -25.14 4.44
N ASP A 84 22.11 -25.23 5.73
CA ASP A 84 22.82 -24.53 6.81
C ASP A 84 23.12 -25.48 8.00
N PRO A 85 23.93 -26.53 7.77
CA PRO A 85 24.22 -27.54 8.80
C PRO A 85 24.96 -26.97 10.03
N GLU A 86 25.68 -25.86 9.86
CA GLU A 86 26.40 -25.17 10.93
C GLU A 86 25.56 -24.10 11.65
N LYS A 87 24.29 -23.92 11.26
CA LYS A 87 23.37 -22.92 11.80
C LYS A 87 23.98 -21.50 11.76
N LYS A 88 24.61 -21.13 10.64
CA LYS A 88 25.18 -19.79 10.40
C LYS A 88 24.10 -18.78 10.07
N SER A 89 23.01 -19.20 9.44
CA SER A 89 21.89 -18.33 9.09
C SER A 89 21.21 -17.79 10.34
N LEU A 90 20.80 -16.53 10.26
CA LEU A 90 19.95 -15.89 11.26
C LEU A 90 18.57 -16.54 11.36
N HIS A 91 18.14 -17.25 10.31
CA HIS A 91 16.89 -18.04 10.36
C HIS A 91 17.04 -19.32 11.19
N SER A 92 18.28 -19.80 11.37
CA SER A 92 18.59 -21.03 12.13
C SER A 92 18.79 -20.78 13.62
N ARG A 93 19.27 -19.59 14.00
CA ARG A 93 19.46 -19.16 15.39
C ARG A 93 19.66 -17.66 15.52
N ALA A 94 19.51 -17.19 16.75
CA ALA A 94 19.92 -15.86 17.18
C ALA A 94 21.38 -15.80 17.66
N TRP A 95 21.95 -14.60 17.61
CA TRP A 95 23.26 -14.23 18.12
C TRP A 95 23.15 -12.99 18.98
N LEU A 96 23.99 -12.83 20.00
CA LEU A 96 24.08 -11.54 20.67
C LEU A 96 24.54 -10.48 19.67
N TYR A 97 23.87 -9.32 19.66
CA TYR A 97 24.23 -8.22 18.75
C TYR A 97 25.64 -7.66 19.03
N ARG A 98 26.11 -7.86 20.27
CA ARG A 98 27.45 -7.57 20.77
C ARG A 98 27.89 -8.62 21.79
N PRO A 99 29.18 -9.00 21.85
CA PRO A 99 29.69 -9.97 22.82
C PRO A 99 29.48 -9.56 24.29
N ASP A 100 29.44 -8.26 24.58
CA ASP A 100 29.34 -7.69 25.93
C ASP A 100 27.91 -7.27 26.31
N ALA A 101 26.90 -7.60 25.49
CA ALA A 101 25.50 -7.32 25.79
C ALA A 101 25.06 -8.02 27.09
N ARG A 102 24.38 -7.28 27.97
CA ARG A 102 23.98 -7.75 29.31
C ARG A 102 22.46 -7.69 29.51
N PRO A 103 21.92 -8.45 30.49
CA PRO A 103 20.59 -8.16 31.02
C PRO A 103 20.47 -6.70 31.49
N ILE A 104 19.27 -6.14 31.36
CA ILE A 104 18.92 -4.82 31.89
C ILE A 104 17.65 -4.96 32.74
N THR A 105 17.39 -3.99 33.61
CA THR A 105 16.20 -3.98 34.47
C THR A 105 15.07 -3.13 33.89
N TYR A 106 13.86 -3.31 34.40
CA TYR A 106 12.73 -2.42 34.09
C TYR A 106 13.01 -0.96 34.49
N ARG A 107 13.77 -0.73 35.57
CA ARG A 107 14.26 0.60 35.95
C ARG A 107 15.09 1.23 34.85
N ARG A 108 15.94 0.44 34.17
CA ARG A 108 16.73 0.94 33.04
C ARG A 108 15.84 1.35 31.86
N LEU A 109 14.79 0.59 31.55
CA LEU A 109 13.80 0.98 30.53
C LEU A 109 13.11 2.30 30.89
N SER A 110 12.70 2.47 32.15
CA SER A 110 12.12 3.73 32.66
C SER A 110 13.09 4.91 32.52
N THR A 111 14.38 4.71 32.84
CA THR A 111 15.42 5.73 32.62
C THR A 111 15.56 6.13 31.16
N ILE A 112 15.52 5.17 30.22
CA ILE A 112 15.58 5.45 28.78
C ILE A 112 14.35 6.24 28.34
N ALA A 113 13.15 5.83 28.75
CA ALA A 113 11.90 6.54 28.46
C ALA A 113 11.94 8.00 28.95
N ARG A 114 12.46 8.22 30.17
CA ARG A 114 12.66 9.56 30.73
C ARG A 114 13.69 10.37 29.93
N ALA A 115 14.82 9.79 29.55
CA ALA A 115 15.86 10.47 28.78
C ALA A 115 15.34 10.95 27.41
N TRP A 116 14.46 10.19 26.75
CA TRP A 116 13.79 10.62 25.53
C TRP A 116 12.92 11.87 25.74
N ARG A 117 12.15 11.92 26.83
CA ARG A 117 11.33 13.10 27.19
C ARG A 117 12.20 14.31 27.49
N GLU A 118 13.29 14.11 28.24
CA GLU A 118 14.27 15.16 28.56
C GLU A 118 14.93 15.72 27.29
N ALA A 119 15.40 14.84 26.39
CA ALA A 119 15.98 15.24 25.11
C ALA A 119 14.97 15.97 24.21
N ALA A 120 13.71 15.51 24.17
CA ALA A 120 12.66 16.16 23.39
C ALA A 120 12.29 17.55 23.94
N ALA A 121 12.28 17.72 25.27
CA ALA A 121 12.05 19.04 25.87
C ALA A 121 13.19 20.03 25.58
N ALA A 122 14.42 19.52 25.42
CA ALA A 122 15.60 20.33 25.13
C ALA A 122 15.80 20.64 23.64
N ALA A 123 15.42 19.72 22.74
CA ALA A 123 15.70 19.84 21.31
C ALA A 123 14.82 20.90 20.62
N PRO A 124 15.40 21.86 19.86
CA PRO A 124 14.62 22.94 19.23
C PRO A 124 13.47 22.49 18.32
N ALA A 125 13.65 21.41 17.56
CA ALA A 125 12.63 20.92 16.64
C ALA A 125 11.42 20.25 17.31
N THR A 126 11.54 19.87 18.59
CA THR A 126 10.51 19.12 19.32
C THR A 126 10.01 19.84 20.57
N LYS A 127 10.73 20.86 21.05
CA LYS A 127 10.34 21.69 22.18
C LYS A 127 8.94 22.27 22.03
N GLY A 128 8.09 22.03 23.04
CA GLY A 128 6.71 22.50 23.10
C GLY A 128 5.70 21.66 22.30
N LYS A 129 6.14 20.60 21.62
CA LYS A 129 5.25 19.67 20.91
C LYS A 129 4.75 18.57 21.84
N PRO A 130 3.53 18.03 21.63
CA PRO A 130 3.11 16.80 22.28
C PRO A 130 4.12 15.68 22.03
N PHE A 131 4.48 14.97 23.09
CA PHE A 131 5.49 13.92 23.07
C PHE A 131 4.96 12.64 23.70
N ARG A 132 5.05 11.52 22.98
CA ARG A 132 4.58 10.21 23.44
C ARG A 132 5.69 9.17 23.39
N VAL A 133 5.66 8.21 24.31
CA VAL A 133 6.54 7.04 24.33
C VAL A 133 5.69 5.79 24.39
N GLY A 134 5.90 4.85 23.49
CA GLY A 134 5.16 3.61 23.41
C GLY A 134 6.06 2.39 23.39
N LEU A 135 5.43 1.22 23.50
CA LEU A 135 6.09 -0.08 23.50
C LEU A 135 5.36 -1.01 22.55
N ALA A 136 6.12 -1.81 21.80
CA ALA A 136 5.56 -2.79 20.88
C ALA A 136 5.23 -4.11 21.59
N PHE A 137 4.15 -4.76 21.13
CA PHE A 137 3.88 -6.17 21.35
C PHE A 137 3.92 -6.87 19.99
N ASP A 138 4.76 -7.90 19.88
CA ASP A 138 4.88 -8.70 18.65
C ASP A 138 4.41 -10.15 18.90
N PRO A 139 3.52 -10.70 18.06
CA PRO A 139 3.07 -12.08 18.21
C PRO A 139 4.16 -13.12 17.89
N GLY A 140 5.19 -12.74 17.15
CA GLY A 140 6.28 -13.62 16.75
C GLY A 140 7.34 -13.82 17.83
N GLY A 141 8.33 -14.65 17.50
CA GLY A 141 9.41 -15.05 18.39
C GLY A 141 10.80 -14.60 17.95
N GLU A 142 10.89 -13.58 17.08
CA GLU A 142 12.16 -13.20 16.46
C GLU A 142 13.09 -12.47 17.44
N PHE A 143 12.56 -11.53 18.24
CA PHE A 143 13.32 -10.46 18.88
C PHE A 143 14.12 -10.90 20.11
N ALA A 144 13.52 -11.73 20.97
CA ALA A 144 14.14 -12.21 22.20
C ALA A 144 13.57 -13.57 22.63
N PRO A 145 14.31 -14.38 23.41
CA PRO A 145 13.78 -15.63 23.95
C PRO A 145 12.52 -15.39 24.79
N SER A 146 11.47 -16.19 24.57
CA SER A 146 10.20 -16.03 25.31
C SER A 146 9.78 -17.34 25.98
N ASP A 147 10.02 -17.42 27.29
CA ASP A 147 9.55 -18.55 28.10
C ASP A 147 8.02 -18.54 28.25
N PHE A 148 7.40 -17.35 28.28
CA PHE A 148 5.96 -17.22 28.35
C PHE A 148 5.30 -17.86 27.14
N LYS A 149 5.64 -17.41 25.92
CA LYS A 149 4.99 -17.86 24.67
C LYS A 149 5.33 -19.31 24.32
N TYR A 150 6.59 -19.72 24.51
CA TYR A 150 7.10 -20.96 23.93
C TYR A 150 7.37 -22.08 24.93
N LYS A 151 7.15 -21.84 26.24
CA LYS A 151 7.26 -22.89 27.27
C LYS A 151 6.04 -22.96 28.18
N ARG A 152 5.64 -21.85 28.82
CA ARG A 152 4.55 -21.84 29.82
C ARG A 152 3.17 -21.85 29.17
N HIS A 153 2.94 -20.97 28.21
CA HIS A 153 1.64 -20.76 27.57
C HIS A 153 1.73 -21.04 26.07
N ARG A 154 2.08 -22.26 25.68
CA ARG A 154 2.16 -22.63 24.26
C ARG A 154 0.79 -22.74 23.60
N GLU A 155 -0.27 -22.90 24.39
CA GLU A 155 -1.65 -23.03 23.95
C GLU A 155 -2.18 -21.80 23.18
N ILE A 156 -1.56 -20.63 23.33
CA ILE A 156 -1.96 -19.41 22.60
C ILE A 156 -1.23 -19.26 21.27
N CYS A 157 -0.20 -20.06 21.00
CA CYS A 157 0.57 -20.05 19.75
C CYS A 157 -0.12 -20.95 18.72
N LEU A 158 -1.02 -20.38 17.92
CA LEU A 158 -1.89 -21.14 17.00
C LEU A 158 -1.48 -21.03 15.53
N SER A 159 -0.65 -20.05 15.18
CA SER A 159 -0.28 -19.76 13.79
C SER A 159 0.98 -20.52 13.34
N ASP A 160 1.01 -20.84 12.05
CA ASP A 160 2.08 -21.54 11.35
C ASP A 160 2.96 -20.59 10.50
N THR A 161 2.86 -19.27 10.70
CA THR A 161 3.52 -18.22 9.91
C THR A 161 5.04 -18.39 9.78
N MET A 162 5.74 -18.79 10.85
CA MET A 162 7.18 -19.13 10.85
C MET A 162 7.43 -20.57 11.27
N GLY A 163 6.58 -21.48 10.78
CA GLY A 163 6.55 -22.88 11.20
C GLY A 163 5.53 -23.12 12.31
N LYS A 164 5.34 -24.39 12.67
CA LYS A 164 4.18 -24.82 13.45
C LYS A 164 4.11 -24.14 14.82
N ALA A 165 2.95 -23.56 15.16
CA ALA A 165 2.70 -22.91 16.45
C ALA A 165 3.76 -21.86 16.81
N SER A 166 4.07 -21.00 15.84
CA SER A 166 5.15 -20.01 15.92
C SER A 166 4.69 -18.65 16.44
N PHE A 167 3.43 -18.28 16.22
CA PHE A 167 2.91 -16.94 16.54
C PHE A 167 1.73 -17.01 17.49
N VAL A 168 1.70 -16.08 18.45
CA VAL A 168 0.56 -15.88 19.37
C VAL A 168 -0.65 -15.40 18.57
N CYS A 169 -1.79 -16.05 18.78
CA CYS A 169 -3.06 -15.66 18.18
C CYS A 169 -3.85 -14.72 19.09
N CYS A 170 -4.49 -13.69 18.52
CA CYS A 170 -5.21 -12.68 19.31
C CYS A 170 -6.39 -13.24 20.10
N TYR A 171 -7.01 -14.33 19.64
CA TYR A 171 -8.06 -15.02 20.38
C TYR A 171 -7.55 -16.25 21.16
N GLY A 172 -6.25 -16.28 21.48
CA GLY A 172 -5.68 -17.28 22.38
C GLY A 172 -6.24 -17.17 23.80
N ILE A 173 -6.46 -18.31 24.43
CA ILE A 173 -6.96 -18.45 25.79
C ILE A 173 -5.86 -19.08 26.65
N LEU A 174 -5.52 -18.45 27.77
CA LEU A 174 -4.47 -18.87 28.68
C LEU A 174 -5.00 -19.92 29.67
N ASN A 175 -4.22 -20.97 29.88
CA ASN A 175 -4.44 -21.90 30.98
C ASN A 175 -3.99 -21.29 32.32
N SER A 176 -4.51 -21.84 33.42
CA SER A 176 -4.11 -21.38 34.74
C SER A 176 -2.63 -21.67 35.03
N ASP A 177 -1.98 -20.77 35.76
CA ASP A 177 -0.67 -21.01 36.36
C ASP A 177 -0.59 -20.45 37.79
N THR A 178 0.57 -20.54 38.42
CA THR A 178 0.83 -20.01 39.78
C THR A 178 1.96 -18.99 39.81
N ARG A 179 2.41 -18.51 38.64
CA ARG A 179 3.54 -17.57 38.57
C ARG A 179 3.04 -16.18 38.91
N ARG A 180 3.80 -15.44 39.73
CA ARG A 180 3.45 -14.05 40.05
C ARG A 180 3.68 -13.15 38.84
N TYR A 181 2.65 -12.38 38.49
CA TYR A 181 2.68 -11.28 37.53
C TYR A 181 2.22 -9.99 38.20
N ALA A 182 2.53 -8.82 37.62
CA ALA A 182 2.16 -7.53 38.21
C ALA A 182 0.64 -7.41 38.38
N ALA A 183 -0.11 -7.84 37.36
CA ALA A 183 -1.58 -7.78 37.36
C ALA A 183 -2.25 -9.04 37.92
N PHE A 184 -1.50 -10.13 38.08
CA PHE A 184 -1.99 -11.43 38.53
C PHE A 184 -1.04 -11.98 39.60
N PRO A 185 -1.08 -11.45 40.83
CA PRO A 185 -0.10 -11.76 41.87
C PRO A 185 -0.09 -13.22 42.30
N GLU A 186 -1.24 -13.91 42.15
CA GLU A 186 -1.43 -15.32 42.52
C GLU A 186 -1.33 -16.30 41.33
N GLY A 187 -0.98 -15.81 40.12
CA GLY A 187 -1.03 -16.60 38.89
C GLY A 187 -2.22 -16.28 38.00
N ILE A 188 -2.12 -16.74 36.74
CA ILE A 188 -3.16 -16.56 35.73
C ILE A 188 -4.32 -17.52 36.05
N PRO A 189 -5.58 -17.04 36.11
CA PRO A 189 -6.75 -17.91 36.20
C PRO A 189 -6.98 -18.70 34.90
N GLN A 190 -7.60 -19.88 35.02
CA GLN A 190 -8.01 -20.67 33.87
C GLN A 190 -8.97 -19.87 32.98
N ASP A 191 -8.86 -20.07 31.67
CA ASP A 191 -9.69 -19.45 30.63
C ASP A 191 -9.57 -17.92 30.54
N THR A 192 -8.42 -17.36 30.94
CA THR A 192 -8.15 -15.93 30.80
C THR A 192 -7.82 -15.62 29.34
N SER A 193 -8.55 -14.69 28.70
CA SER A 193 -8.22 -14.25 27.35
C SER A 193 -6.89 -13.50 27.31
N ILE A 194 -6.11 -13.68 26.24
CA ILE A 194 -4.85 -12.93 26.07
C ILE A 194 -5.07 -11.42 26.01
N GLY A 195 -6.23 -10.96 25.52
CA GLY A 195 -6.62 -9.55 25.55
C GLY A 195 -6.72 -8.99 26.97
N THR A 196 -7.41 -9.72 27.87
CA THR A 196 -7.53 -9.33 29.29
C THR A 196 -6.17 -9.31 29.97
N PHE A 197 -5.37 -10.37 29.78
CA PHE A 197 -4.06 -10.48 30.40
C PHE A 197 -3.12 -9.35 29.93
N LEU A 198 -2.98 -9.19 28.61
CA LEU A 198 -2.11 -8.18 28.01
C LEU A 198 -2.52 -6.77 28.42
N GLY A 199 -3.81 -6.44 28.37
CA GLY A 199 -4.31 -5.12 28.74
C GLY A 199 -4.04 -4.77 30.19
N ARG A 200 -4.32 -5.69 31.13
CA ARG A 200 -4.03 -5.48 32.56
C ARG A 200 -2.54 -5.35 32.83
N GLN A 201 -1.73 -6.21 32.21
CA GLN A 201 -0.29 -6.20 32.39
C GLN A 201 0.34 -4.92 31.87
N PHE A 202 -0.02 -4.54 30.64
CA PHE A 202 0.49 -3.32 30.02
C PHE A 202 0.07 -2.08 30.80
N ARG A 203 -1.15 -2.01 31.35
CA ARG A 203 -1.58 -0.89 32.19
C ARG A 203 -0.63 -0.63 33.37
N LEU A 204 -0.20 -1.68 34.07
CA LEU A 204 0.71 -1.53 35.22
C LEU A 204 2.12 -1.17 34.76
N LEU A 205 2.65 -1.89 33.76
CA LEU A 205 3.96 -1.58 33.20
C LEU A 205 4.04 -0.15 32.65
N ALA A 206 3.00 0.31 31.97
CA ALA A 206 2.93 1.66 31.42
C ALA A 206 2.97 2.73 32.52
N ALA A 207 2.32 2.49 33.66
CA ALA A 207 2.38 3.38 34.80
C ALA A 207 3.78 3.45 35.41
N ASP A 208 4.47 2.32 35.56
CA ASP A 208 5.78 2.23 36.20
C ASP A 208 6.93 2.74 35.31
N ILE A 209 6.82 2.56 34.00
CA ILE A 209 7.82 3.00 33.02
C ILE A 209 7.54 4.41 32.48
N GLY A 210 6.27 4.86 32.52
CA GLY A 210 5.82 6.12 31.92
C GLY A 210 5.60 5.98 30.41
N LEU A 211 4.81 4.99 29.99
CA LEU A 211 4.41 4.76 28.59
C LEU A 211 3.02 5.32 28.31
N ASP A 212 2.81 5.83 27.09
CA ASP A 212 1.60 6.51 26.64
C ASP A 212 0.74 5.67 25.68
N TYR A 213 1.33 4.67 25.00
CA TYR A 213 0.59 3.84 24.03
C TYR A 213 1.21 2.45 23.83
N LEU A 214 0.35 1.52 23.43
CA LEU A 214 0.72 0.16 23.02
C LEU A 214 0.69 0.05 21.49
N TRP A 215 1.71 -0.56 20.89
CA TRP A 215 1.73 -0.85 19.46
C TRP A 215 1.58 -2.36 19.22
N LEU A 216 0.51 -2.79 18.54
CA LEU A 216 0.31 -4.20 18.16
C LEU A 216 0.90 -4.45 16.78
N SER A 217 1.96 -5.27 16.73
CA SER A 217 2.72 -5.57 15.52
C SER A 217 2.24 -6.85 14.82
N ASN A 218 2.74 -7.06 13.60
CA ASN A 218 2.62 -8.28 12.82
C ASN A 218 1.21 -8.88 12.80
N GLY A 219 0.21 -8.04 12.55
CA GLY A 219 -1.19 -8.45 12.44
C GLY A 219 -1.84 -8.89 13.75
N PHE A 220 -1.17 -8.79 14.90
CA PHE A 220 -1.80 -9.14 16.17
C PHE A 220 -3.02 -8.28 16.42
N GLY A 221 -4.13 -8.93 16.73
CA GLY A 221 -5.46 -8.34 16.83
C GLY A 221 -6.31 -8.49 15.55
N PHE A 222 -5.76 -8.93 14.43
CA PHE A 222 -6.50 -9.03 13.18
C PHE A 222 -6.85 -10.46 12.77
N GLY A 223 -6.12 -11.48 13.23
CA GLY A 223 -6.42 -12.86 12.87
C GLY A 223 -5.41 -13.85 13.44
N MET A 224 -5.31 -15.01 12.80
CA MET A 224 -4.33 -16.04 13.13
C MET A 224 -3.16 -16.02 12.15
N GLU A 225 -3.43 -16.13 10.85
CA GLU A 225 -2.42 -16.25 9.81
C GLU A 225 -2.20 -14.95 9.04
N THR A 226 -1.84 -13.91 9.77
CA THR A 226 -1.82 -12.53 9.24
C THR A 226 -0.71 -12.22 8.24
N TRP A 227 0.14 -13.21 7.93
CA TRP A 227 1.23 -13.15 6.95
C TRP A 227 1.06 -14.16 5.80
N LEU A 228 0.12 -15.10 5.92
CA LEU A 228 -0.10 -16.14 4.94
C LEU A 228 -1.41 -15.88 4.22
N THR A 229 -1.43 -16.17 2.92
CA THR A 229 -2.65 -16.09 2.13
C THR A 229 -3.67 -17.18 2.48
N ILE A 230 -3.23 -18.18 3.26
CA ILE A 230 -4.06 -19.23 3.84
C ILE A 230 -4.34 -18.91 5.31
N GLY A 231 -5.41 -19.48 5.85
CA GLY A 231 -5.83 -19.21 7.21
C GLY A 231 -6.89 -20.20 7.70
N PRO A 232 -7.52 -19.95 8.86
CA PRO A 232 -8.52 -20.84 9.43
C PRO A 232 -9.73 -21.06 8.51
N LEU A 233 -9.96 -20.18 7.53
CA LEU A 233 -11.05 -20.27 6.56
C LEU A 233 -10.60 -20.61 5.14
N PHE A 234 -9.30 -20.75 4.86
CA PHE A 234 -8.80 -21.11 3.54
C PHE A 234 -7.51 -21.92 3.63
N ASP A 235 -7.50 -23.15 3.14
CA ASP A 235 -6.32 -24.03 3.19
C ASP A 235 -5.46 -24.05 1.91
N GLY A 236 -5.79 -23.18 0.95
CA GLY A 236 -5.19 -23.13 -0.39
C GLY A 236 -5.98 -23.90 -1.45
N THR A 237 -6.92 -24.75 -1.03
CA THR A 237 -7.75 -25.58 -1.93
C THR A 237 -9.25 -25.35 -1.73
N ILE A 238 -9.68 -25.11 -0.49
CA ILE A 238 -11.07 -24.95 -0.11
C ILE A 238 -11.23 -23.73 0.78
N PHE A 239 -12.19 -22.87 0.44
CA PHE A 239 -12.68 -21.84 1.35
C PHE A 239 -13.72 -22.45 2.29
N THR A 240 -13.36 -22.64 3.55
CA THR A 240 -14.23 -23.26 4.56
C THR A 240 -15.52 -22.47 4.74
N ALA A 241 -15.48 -21.14 4.68
CA ALA A 241 -16.66 -20.29 4.84
C ALA A 241 -17.77 -20.54 3.79
N ALA A 242 -17.42 -21.07 2.61
CA ALA A 242 -18.40 -21.43 1.58
C ALA A 242 -19.20 -22.70 1.95
N VAL A 243 -18.67 -23.54 2.85
CA VAL A 243 -19.27 -24.81 3.29
C VAL A 243 -19.80 -24.72 4.73
N ASP A 244 -19.11 -23.97 5.57
CA ASP A 244 -19.46 -23.70 6.97
C ASP A 244 -19.43 -22.19 7.25
N PRO A 245 -20.52 -21.47 6.94
CA PRO A 245 -20.64 -20.04 7.23
C PRO A 245 -20.57 -19.71 8.72
N GLN A 246 -20.89 -20.67 9.61
CA GLN A 246 -20.88 -20.43 11.04
C GLN A 246 -19.44 -20.27 11.55
N LYS A 247 -18.51 -21.08 11.04
CA LYS A 247 -17.09 -20.93 11.38
C LYS A 247 -16.56 -19.51 11.11
N ALA A 248 -16.98 -18.87 10.02
CA ALA A 248 -16.58 -17.50 9.72
C ALA A 248 -17.09 -16.50 10.77
N ARG A 249 -18.35 -16.60 11.18
CA ARG A 249 -18.94 -15.77 12.24
C ARG A 249 -18.29 -16.04 13.60
N ASP A 250 -18.03 -17.29 13.95
CA ASP A 250 -17.35 -17.64 15.19
C ASP A 250 -15.92 -17.09 15.24
N THR A 251 -15.22 -17.11 14.10
CA THR A 251 -13.84 -16.58 14.00
C THR A 251 -13.84 -15.06 14.13
N ARG A 252 -14.77 -14.39 13.44
CA ARG A 252 -15.02 -12.95 13.59
C ARG A 252 -15.27 -12.57 15.05
N ASP A 253 -16.19 -13.25 15.72
CA ASP A 253 -16.62 -12.90 17.07
C ASP A 253 -15.49 -13.06 18.09
N ARG A 254 -14.59 -14.04 17.87
CA ARG A 254 -13.38 -14.22 18.66
C ARG A 254 -12.38 -13.08 18.50
N ILE A 255 -12.18 -12.59 17.28
CA ILE A 255 -11.33 -11.43 17.00
C ILE A 255 -11.90 -10.19 17.70
N LEU A 256 -13.21 -9.95 17.59
CA LEU A 256 -13.86 -8.82 18.26
C LEU A 256 -13.79 -8.94 19.78
N ALA A 257 -13.96 -10.14 20.35
CA ALA A 257 -13.85 -10.39 21.78
C ALA A 257 -12.47 -9.98 22.32
N PHE A 258 -11.38 -10.29 21.59
CA PHE A 258 -10.04 -9.84 21.96
C PHE A 258 -9.96 -8.31 22.11
N TRP A 259 -10.51 -7.57 21.14
CA TRP A 259 -10.47 -6.11 21.17
C TRP A 259 -11.31 -5.51 22.30
N HIS A 260 -12.47 -6.10 22.57
CA HIS A 260 -13.28 -5.72 23.73
C HIS A 260 -12.52 -5.96 25.04
N ASP A 261 -11.96 -7.16 25.22
CA ASP A 261 -11.21 -7.53 26.43
C ASP A 261 -9.99 -6.63 26.63
N LEU A 262 -9.18 -6.44 25.60
CA LEU A 262 -8.01 -5.55 25.66
C LEU A 262 -8.41 -4.12 26.01
N ARG A 263 -9.42 -3.58 25.34
CA ARG A 263 -9.81 -2.18 25.51
C ARG A 263 -10.43 -1.92 26.87
N ASN A 264 -11.16 -2.88 27.45
CA ASN A 264 -11.76 -2.80 28.77
C ASN A 264 -10.71 -2.66 29.88
N GLU A 265 -9.52 -3.23 29.68
CA GLU A 265 -8.48 -3.24 30.70
C GLU A 265 -7.56 -2.03 30.64
N LEU A 266 -7.45 -1.39 29.47
CA LEU A 266 -6.59 -0.23 29.27
C LEU A 266 -7.35 1.10 29.51
N PRO A 267 -6.76 2.05 30.26
CA PRO A 267 -7.31 3.40 30.37
C PRO A 267 -7.44 4.12 29.02
N GLN A 268 -8.46 4.97 28.84
CA GLN A 268 -8.75 5.65 27.57
C GLN A 268 -7.60 6.54 27.05
N HIS A 269 -6.76 7.07 27.95
CA HIS A 269 -5.60 7.88 27.56
C HIS A 269 -4.45 7.04 26.98
N ILE A 270 -4.42 5.72 27.25
CA ILE A 270 -3.48 4.80 26.61
C ILE A 270 -4.01 4.48 25.21
N GLY A 271 -3.34 5.05 24.22
CA GLY A 271 -3.62 4.81 22.80
C GLY A 271 -3.22 3.39 22.38
N ILE A 272 -3.84 2.91 21.30
CA ILE A 272 -3.40 1.70 20.62
C ILE A 272 -3.00 2.08 19.19
N GLU A 273 -1.85 1.60 18.74
CA GLU A 273 -1.40 1.72 17.37
C GLU A 273 -1.17 0.32 16.79
N THR A 274 -1.26 0.15 15.47
CA THR A 274 -1.23 -1.18 14.85
C THR A 274 -0.40 -1.19 13.57
N ARG A 275 0.23 -2.34 13.29
CA ARG A 275 0.83 -2.65 11.98
C ARG A 275 -0.17 -3.29 11.01
N GLY A 276 -1.20 -3.96 11.52
CA GLY A 276 -2.14 -4.77 10.73
C GLY A 276 -1.47 -5.97 10.05
N THR A 277 -2.24 -6.64 9.18
CA THR A 277 -1.80 -7.84 8.43
C THR A 277 -0.83 -7.46 7.30
N ASN A 278 -0.42 -8.46 6.52
CA ASN A 278 0.36 -8.29 5.30
C ASN A 278 -0.48 -8.31 4.01
N LEU A 279 -1.81 -8.42 4.11
CA LEU A 279 -2.70 -8.67 2.96
C LEU A 279 -3.78 -7.58 2.81
N GLY A 280 -4.56 -7.66 1.73
CA GLY A 280 -5.72 -6.79 1.53
C GLY A 280 -6.92 -7.18 2.39
N THR A 281 -7.82 -6.23 2.61
CA THR A 281 -8.98 -6.38 3.51
C THR A 281 -9.91 -7.53 3.09
N ALA A 282 -10.17 -7.70 1.79
CA ALA A 282 -11.03 -8.78 1.30
C ALA A 282 -10.33 -10.15 1.36
N THR A 283 -9.01 -10.18 1.16
CA THR A 283 -8.20 -11.39 1.37
C THR A 283 -8.21 -11.83 2.83
N ASP A 284 -7.96 -10.91 3.76
CA ASP A 284 -7.99 -11.16 5.19
C ASP A 284 -9.37 -11.65 5.66
N LEU A 285 -10.45 -11.08 5.12
CA LEU A 285 -11.80 -11.58 5.35
C LEU A 285 -11.96 -13.04 4.88
N ALA A 286 -11.49 -13.34 3.66
CA ALA A 286 -11.64 -14.67 3.06
C ALA A 286 -10.81 -15.76 3.75
N SER A 287 -9.63 -15.44 4.28
CA SER A 287 -8.73 -16.41 4.93
C SER A 287 -8.90 -16.49 6.46
N ASP A 288 -9.13 -15.36 7.13
CA ASP A 288 -9.06 -15.21 8.58
C ASP A 288 -10.33 -14.59 9.21
N ALA A 289 -11.32 -14.20 8.40
CA ALA A 289 -12.54 -13.49 8.85
C ALA A 289 -12.25 -12.20 9.62
N THR A 290 -11.15 -11.52 9.30
CA THR A 290 -10.77 -10.22 9.88
C THR A 290 -11.86 -9.17 9.64
N PRO A 291 -12.61 -8.73 10.66
CA PRO A 291 -13.79 -7.88 10.46
C PRO A 291 -13.44 -6.41 10.55
N LEU A 292 -12.71 -5.91 9.56
CA LEU A 292 -12.15 -4.55 9.61
C LEU A 292 -13.21 -3.46 9.77
N ARG A 293 -14.39 -3.64 9.16
CA ARG A 293 -15.54 -2.74 9.34
C ARG A 293 -15.96 -2.64 10.80
N GLU A 294 -16.24 -3.77 11.42
CA GLU A 294 -16.66 -3.85 12.81
C GLU A 294 -15.56 -3.36 13.76
N LEU A 295 -14.28 -3.60 13.43
CA LEU A 295 -13.14 -3.07 14.19
C LEU A 295 -13.08 -1.55 14.15
N TYR A 296 -13.26 -0.93 12.98
CA TYR A 296 -13.27 0.53 12.84
C TYR A 296 -14.46 1.17 13.55
N GLU A 297 -15.62 0.52 13.53
CA GLU A 297 -16.83 1.01 14.18
C GLU A 297 -16.87 0.72 15.70
N GLY A 298 -16.05 -0.23 16.18
CA GLY A 298 -16.00 -0.71 17.56
C GLY A 298 -15.39 0.24 18.58
N LYS A 299 -14.92 1.43 18.16
CA LYS A 299 -14.36 2.49 19.04
C LYS A 299 -13.21 2.03 19.95
N PHE A 300 -12.37 1.10 19.48
CA PHE A 300 -11.22 0.61 20.24
C PHE A 300 -10.05 1.62 20.36
N ASN A 301 -10.20 2.83 19.82
CA ASN A 301 -9.21 3.91 19.82
C ASN A 301 -7.85 3.49 19.21
N PHE A 302 -7.87 2.69 18.15
CA PHE A 302 -6.67 2.38 17.37
C PHE A 302 -6.56 3.22 16.10
N ALA A 303 -5.33 3.42 15.62
CA ALA A 303 -5.07 4.00 14.30
C ALA A 303 -5.18 2.91 13.22
N PRO A 304 -5.73 3.23 12.03
CA PRO A 304 -5.77 2.27 10.91
C PRO A 304 -4.36 1.76 10.61
N PRO A 305 -4.19 0.49 10.20
CA PRO A 305 -2.87 -0.05 9.92
C PRO A 305 -2.14 0.67 8.77
N PRO A 306 -0.81 0.83 8.84
CA PRO A 306 -0.01 1.37 7.74
C PRO A 306 0.15 0.38 6.57
N ASN A 307 0.91 0.80 5.56
CA ASN A 307 1.42 -0.05 4.47
C ASN A 307 2.24 -1.25 4.99
N SER A 308 2.19 -2.36 4.26
CA SER A 308 2.99 -3.58 4.53
C SER A 308 4.39 -3.48 3.89
N PRO A 309 5.44 -4.14 4.41
CA PRO A 309 6.81 -4.04 3.91
C PRO A 309 7.11 -4.97 2.71
N TRP A 310 6.11 -5.47 1.99
CA TRP A 310 6.34 -6.45 0.92
C TRP A 310 7.24 -5.91 -0.20
N ALA A 311 7.14 -4.62 -0.54
CA ALA A 311 8.06 -4.02 -1.50
C ALA A 311 9.53 -4.17 -1.06
N ALA A 312 9.82 -3.98 0.23
CA ALA A 312 11.14 -4.21 0.79
C ALA A 312 11.57 -5.68 0.74
N ILE A 313 10.62 -6.59 0.95
CA ILE A 313 10.90 -8.02 1.09
C ILE A 313 11.17 -8.67 -0.27
N ASN A 314 10.32 -8.43 -1.27
CA ASN A 314 10.36 -9.10 -2.57
C ASN A 314 10.08 -8.19 -3.78
N GLY A 315 9.96 -6.88 -3.56
CA GLY A 315 9.67 -5.90 -4.61
C GLY A 315 8.23 -5.93 -5.10
N ASP A 316 7.30 -6.55 -4.38
CA ASP A 316 5.87 -6.58 -4.71
C ASP A 316 5.17 -5.33 -4.17
N PHE A 317 5.19 -4.25 -4.95
CA PHE A 317 4.45 -3.03 -4.61
C PHE A 317 2.94 -3.20 -4.81
N GLY A 318 2.51 -4.12 -5.66
CA GLY A 318 1.09 -4.36 -5.92
C GLY A 318 0.35 -4.77 -4.65
N ILE A 319 0.89 -5.71 -3.87
CA ILE A 319 0.26 -6.13 -2.62
C ILE A 319 0.31 -5.04 -1.56
N GLU A 320 1.41 -4.29 -1.50
CA GLU A 320 1.55 -3.19 -0.54
C GLU A 320 0.55 -2.07 -0.82
N LEU A 321 0.47 -1.59 -2.06
CA LEU A 321 -0.43 -0.49 -2.44
C LEU A 321 -1.90 -0.92 -2.43
N ALA A 322 -2.23 -2.11 -2.94
CA ALA A 322 -3.59 -2.64 -2.88
C ALA A 322 -4.02 -2.89 -1.42
N GLY A 323 -3.15 -3.52 -0.62
CA GLY A 323 -3.39 -3.74 0.81
C GLY A 323 -3.62 -2.43 1.55
N TYR A 324 -2.73 -1.45 1.34
CA TYR A 324 -2.83 -0.14 1.96
C TYR A 324 -4.13 0.59 1.58
N MET A 325 -4.44 0.67 0.27
CA MET A 325 -5.68 1.28 -0.22
C MET A 325 -6.94 0.62 0.33
N SER A 326 -7.00 -0.72 0.38
CA SER A 326 -8.17 -1.44 0.89
C SER A 326 -8.47 -1.09 2.36
N ARG A 327 -7.41 -0.96 3.19
CA ARG A 327 -7.53 -0.66 4.62
C ARG A 327 -7.92 0.77 4.92
N ILE A 328 -7.56 1.71 4.03
CA ILE A 328 -7.85 3.14 4.17
C ILE A 328 -9.08 3.57 3.35
N ALA A 329 -9.76 2.66 2.66
CA ALA A 329 -11.00 2.96 1.96
C ALA A 329 -12.02 3.61 2.93
N GLU A 330 -12.15 3.00 4.11
CA GLU A 330 -12.72 3.62 5.30
C GLU A 330 -11.66 3.84 6.38
N LEU A 331 -11.96 4.73 7.34
CA LEU A 331 -11.13 4.97 8.51
C LEU A 331 -12.00 4.83 9.77
N PRO A 332 -11.41 4.53 10.95
CA PRO A 332 -12.10 4.69 12.22
C PRO A 332 -12.73 6.10 12.32
N PRO A 333 -13.98 6.27 12.81
CA PRO A 333 -14.73 7.53 12.70
C PRO A 333 -14.02 8.78 13.24
N GLU A 334 -13.19 8.64 14.26
CA GLU A 334 -12.45 9.74 14.90
C GLU A 334 -11.14 10.11 14.17
N ARG A 335 -10.82 9.45 13.04
CA ARG A 335 -9.55 9.62 12.32
C ARG A 335 -9.74 10.40 11.01
N THR A 336 -8.86 11.36 10.78
CA THR A 336 -8.87 12.21 9.58
C THR A 336 -7.75 11.91 8.58
N GLY A 337 -6.90 10.94 8.88
CA GLY A 337 -5.80 10.48 8.04
C GLY A 337 -5.29 9.14 8.56
N PHE A 338 -4.17 8.69 8.01
CA PHE A 338 -3.65 7.35 8.21
C PHE A 338 -2.11 7.33 8.26
N PRO A 339 -1.49 6.32 8.88
CA PRO A 339 -0.04 6.24 8.99
C PRO A 339 0.62 5.66 7.73
N PHE A 340 1.75 6.24 7.36
CA PHE A 340 2.75 5.62 6.47
C PHE A 340 3.93 5.15 7.33
N ARG A 341 4.34 3.90 7.16
CA ARG A 341 5.47 3.30 7.87
C ARG A 341 6.58 2.98 6.88
N TYR A 342 7.72 3.63 7.07
CA TYR A 342 8.89 3.45 6.23
C TYR A 342 9.90 2.54 6.92
N TYR A 343 10.15 1.38 6.30
CA TYR A 343 11.09 0.39 6.78
C TYR A 343 12.49 0.76 6.29
N ILE A 344 13.27 1.42 7.13
CA ILE A 344 14.54 2.07 6.81
C ILE A 344 15.76 1.30 7.34
N HIS A 345 15.66 0.75 8.56
CA HIS A 345 16.60 -0.17 9.19
C HIS A 345 15.87 -1.40 9.73
N ASP A 346 16.59 -2.52 9.89
CA ASP A 346 16.12 -3.65 10.68
C ASP A 346 17.01 -3.86 11.90
N PRO A 347 16.50 -3.66 13.13
CA PRO A 347 17.29 -3.84 14.32
C PRO A 347 17.38 -5.31 14.75
N TRP A 348 16.73 -6.30 14.14
CA TRP A 348 16.81 -7.71 14.55
C TRP A 348 17.25 -8.69 13.44
N TRP A 349 17.07 -8.36 12.16
CA TRP A 349 17.69 -9.04 11.03
C TRP A 349 18.91 -8.26 10.52
N LEU A 350 19.98 -8.93 10.04
CA LEU A 350 21.17 -8.25 9.50
C LEU A 350 20.88 -7.61 8.13
N ASN A 351 20.18 -6.49 8.15
CA ASN A 351 19.96 -5.64 7.00
C ASN A 351 19.61 -4.20 7.44
N SER A 352 19.74 -3.28 6.50
CA SER A 352 19.27 -1.90 6.57
C SER A 352 18.60 -1.59 5.25
N PRO A 353 17.27 -1.78 5.14
CA PRO A 353 16.56 -1.73 3.86
C PRO A 353 16.90 -0.52 2.99
N TRP A 354 17.10 0.68 3.57
CA TRP A 354 17.56 1.84 2.81
C TRP A 354 18.85 1.60 2.04
N LEU A 355 19.82 0.94 2.67
CA LEU A 355 21.15 0.71 2.12
C LEU A 355 21.20 -0.52 1.21
N ASP A 356 20.59 -1.64 1.63
CA ASP A 356 20.81 -2.95 0.98
C ASP A 356 19.63 -3.51 0.19
N ARG A 357 18.39 -3.12 0.49
CA ARG A 357 17.20 -3.53 -0.28
C ARG A 357 16.80 -2.48 -1.30
N TYR A 358 16.86 -1.22 -0.91
CA TYR A 358 16.50 -0.08 -1.74
C TYR A 358 17.70 0.55 -2.46
N GLU A 359 18.94 0.19 -2.11
CA GLU A 359 20.16 0.73 -2.75
C GLU A 359 20.22 2.27 -2.73
N GLY A 360 19.74 2.89 -1.65
CA GLY A 360 19.63 4.34 -1.51
C GLY A 360 18.57 4.98 -2.41
N GLN A 361 17.62 4.21 -2.94
CA GLN A 361 16.61 4.68 -3.89
C GLN A 361 15.23 4.91 -3.22
N PRO A 362 14.54 6.03 -3.51
CA PRO A 362 13.30 6.43 -2.80
C PRO A 362 11.99 5.83 -3.35
N HIS A 363 12.02 4.66 -3.99
CA HIS A 363 10.82 4.06 -4.60
C HIS A 363 9.76 3.70 -3.55
N ASP A 364 10.19 3.19 -2.40
CA ASP A 364 9.33 2.89 -1.24
C ASP A 364 9.00 4.13 -0.38
N ILE A 365 9.32 5.33 -0.87
CA ILE A 365 8.84 6.61 -0.34
C ILE A 365 7.80 7.18 -1.32
N TYR A 366 8.16 7.25 -2.60
CA TYR A 366 7.35 7.93 -3.60
C TYR A 366 6.08 7.19 -3.98
N LEU A 367 6.11 5.85 -4.08
CA LEU A 367 4.93 5.07 -4.42
C LEU A 367 3.90 5.07 -3.27
N PRO A 368 4.24 4.73 -2.02
CA PRO A 368 3.26 4.76 -0.93
C PRO A 368 2.71 6.16 -0.65
N LEU A 369 3.55 7.22 -0.66
CA LEU A 369 3.10 8.60 -0.40
C LEU A 369 2.35 9.25 -1.56
N ALA A 370 2.28 8.61 -2.74
CA ALA A 370 1.35 8.99 -3.81
C ALA A 370 -0.09 8.48 -3.55
N THR A 371 -0.29 7.66 -2.51
CA THR A 371 -1.61 7.09 -2.19
C THR A 371 -2.54 8.12 -1.53
N ALA A 372 -3.80 8.12 -1.94
CA ALA A 372 -4.85 8.96 -1.35
C ALA A 372 -6.18 8.22 -1.20
N ARG A 373 -7.01 8.64 -0.23
CA ARG A 373 -8.43 8.28 -0.16
C ARG A 373 -9.32 9.49 -0.45
N VAL A 374 -10.47 9.28 -1.07
CA VAL A 374 -11.54 10.28 -1.20
C VAL A 374 -12.54 10.06 -0.07
N ALA A 375 -12.75 11.06 0.77
CA ALA A 375 -13.70 11.00 1.87
C ALA A 375 -15.16 11.20 1.41
N ALA A 376 -16.11 10.89 2.28
CA ALA A 376 -17.56 11.06 2.03
C ALA A 376 -18.01 12.51 1.78
N ASP A 377 -17.16 13.50 2.10
CA ASP A 377 -17.37 14.92 1.84
C ASP A 377 -16.58 15.45 0.63
N GLY A 378 -15.83 14.57 -0.06
CA GLY A 378 -15.05 14.89 -1.25
C GLY A 378 -13.62 15.35 -0.95
N ARG A 379 -13.23 15.50 0.32
CA ARG A 379 -11.85 15.83 0.68
C ARG A 379 -10.92 14.68 0.35
N ILE A 380 -9.72 15.04 -0.13
CA ILE A 380 -8.63 14.10 -0.30
C ILE A 380 -7.87 13.99 1.02
N GLN A 381 -7.73 12.75 1.49
CA GLN A 381 -6.97 12.43 2.68
C GLN A 381 -5.77 11.57 2.29
N THR A 382 -4.64 11.89 2.89
CA THR A 382 -3.33 11.29 2.63
C THR A 382 -2.71 10.87 3.95
N ALA A 383 -1.55 10.21 3.90
CA ALA A 383 -0.78 9.92 5.11
C ALA A 383 -0.54 11.20 5.94
N ASP A 384 -0.85 11.13 7.23
CA ASP A 384 -0.67 12.24 8.18
C ASP A 384 0.36 11.94 9.26
N THR A 385 0.69 10.67 9.44
CA THR A 385 1.64 10.14 10.40
C THR A 385 2.76 9.41 9.67
N LEU A 386 4.01 9.70 10.03
CA LEU A 386 5.19 9.02 9.49
C LEU A 386 5.84 8.19 10.60
N ASN A 387 5.98 6.89 10.38
CA ASN A 387 6.71 6.00 11.27
C ASN A 387 8.00 5.52 10.60
N LEU A 388 9.14 5.67 11.29
CA LEU A 388 10.44 5.22 10.80
C LEU A 388 10.86 3.95 11.53
N LEU A 389 10.71 2.78 10.88
CA LEU A 389 11.15 1.49 11.43
C LEU A 389 12.52 1.12 10.86
N SER A 390 13.58 1.03 11.64
CA SER A 390 13.86 1.78 12.87
C SER A 390 14.89 2.87 12.59
N ILE A 391 15.20 3.72 13.55
CA ILE A 391 16.28 4.70 13.42
C ILE A 391 17.67 4.13 13.71
N ASP A 392 17.75 2.90 14.23
CA ASP A 392 18.98 2.17 14.53
C ASP A 392 19.07 0.85 13.77
N ASP A 393 20.29 0.45 13.41
CA ASP A 393 20.55 -0.81 12.70
C ASP A 393 20.63 -2.04 13.63
N SER A 394 20.87 -3.22 13.06
CA SER A 394 20.93 -4.51 13.77
C SER A 394 21.99 -4.55 14.89
N HIS A 395 22.94 -3.62 14.89
CA HIS A 395 23.99 -3.48 15.90
C HIS A 395 23.76 -2.28 16.84
N GLY A 396 22.63 -1.60 16.74
CA GLY A 396 22.29 -0.41 17.53
C GLY A 396 23.03 0.86 17.10
N ARG A 397 23.57 0.89 15.87
CA ARG A 397 24.22 2.09 15.33
C ARG A 397 23.17 2.96 14.66
N MET A 398 23.34 4.29 14.74
CA MET A 398 22.50 5.28 14.05
C MET A 398 23.35 6.02 13.01
N PRO A 399 23.62 5.42 11.83
CA PRO A 399 24.54 5.99 10.84
C PRO A 399 23.96 7.24 10.18
N GLU A 400 24.68 8.38 10.25
CA GLU A 400 24.23 9.67 9.69
C GLU A 400 23.88 9.64 8.20
N THR A 401 24.51 8.76 7.42
CA THR A 401 24.26 8.61 5.99
C THR A 401 22.78 8.40 5.67
N VAL A 402 22.06 7.63 6.50
CA VAL A 402 20.67 7.27 6.25
C VAL A 402 19.71 8.45 6.39
N PRO A 403 19.66 9.19 7.52
CA PRO A 403 18.85 10.39 7.63
C PRO A 403 19.26 11.47 6.61
N ASN A 404 20.56 11.63 6.33
CA ASN A 404 21.06 12.63 5.38
C ASN A 404 20.58 12.38 3.93
N GLN A 405 20.44 11.11 3.53
CA GLN A 405 20.00 10.77 2.18
C GLN A 405 18.47 10.64 2.05
N SER A 406 17.80 10.05 3.04
CA SER A 406 16.36 9.77 2.95
C SER A 406 15.46 10.97 3.26
N THR A 407 15.88 11.86 4.18
CA THR A 407 15.08 13.01 4.63
C THR A 407 14.62 13.94 3.49
N PRO A 408 15.47 14.33 2.52
CA PRO A 408 15.02 15.17 1.40
C PRO A 408 13.91 14.53 0.57
N HIS A 409 13.96 13.21 0.37
CA HIS A 409 12.94 12.47 -0.37
C HIS A 409 11.62 12.41 0.41
N LEU A 410 11.68 12.16 1.71
CA LEU A 410 10.52 12.17 2.60
C LEU A 410 9.85 13.55 2.61
N LEU A 411 10.61 14.63 2.84
CA LEU A 411 10.08 15.99 2.87
C LEU A 411 9.45 16.40 1.54
N ARG A 412 10.10 16.06 0.42
CA ARG A 412 9.56 16.34 -0.92
C ARG A 412 8.24 15.61 -1.16
N ALA A 413 8.20 14.31 -0.90
CA ALA A 413 7.00 13.51 -1.05
C ALA A 413 5.87 14.01 -0.12
N TRP A 414 6.23 14.48 1.07
CA TRP A 414 5.30 15.07 2.04
C TRP A 414 4.75 16.44 1.57
N ALA A 415 5.58 17.29 0.97
CA ALA A 415 5.13 18.60 0.47
C ALA A 415 4.21 18.46 -0.75
N GLU A 416 4.48 17.48 -1.61
CA GLU A 416 3.81 17.25 -2.90
C GLU A 416 2.78 16.10 -2.82
N ARG A 417 2.14 15.90 -1.66
CA ARG A 417 1.13 14.84 -1.47
C ARG A 417 -0.12 15.10 -2.32
N PRO A 418 -0.89 14.04 -2.66
CA PRO A 418 -2.14 14.20 -3.40
C PRO A 418 -3.10 15.23 -2.80
N ASP A 419 -3.62 16.13 -3.62
CA ASP A 419 -4.69 17.07 -3.25
C ASP A 419 -5.98 16.92 -4.09
N ALA A 420 -5.93 16.09 -5.13
CA ALA A 420 -7.05 15.68 -5.96
C ALA A 420 -6.90 14.20 -6.37
N PRO A 421 -7.98 13.52 -6.76
CA PRO A 421 -7.91 12.13 -7.19
C PRO A 421 -7.00 11.96 -8.42
N GLY A 422 -6.24 10.86 -8.43
CA GLY A 422 -5.50 10.39 -9.60
C GLY A 422 -6.43 10.03 -10.77
N PRO A 423 -5.87 9.64 -11.93
CA PRO A 423 -6.66 9.35 -13.13
C PRO A 423 -7.55 8.10 -12.98
N PHE A 424 -7.08 7.13 -12.19
CA PHE A 424 -7.80 5.92 -11.83
C PHE A 424 -8.11 5.93 -10.34
N VAL A 425 -9.36 5.63 -9.99
CA VAL A 425 -9.82 5.59 -8.60
C VAL A 425 -10.43 4.22 -8.32
N TRP A 426 -9.91 3.52 -7.32
CA TRP A 426 -10.45 2.23 -6.89
C TRP A 426 -11.71 2.48 -6.07
N LEU A 427 -12.88 2.16 -6.65
CA LEU A 427 -14.14 2.11 -5.93
C LEU A 427 -14.23 0.77 -5.21
N TYR A 428 -13.87 0.78 -3.92
CA TYR A 428 -13.74 -0.39 -3.07
C TYR A 428 -15.07 -0.72 -2.36
N PRO A 429 -15.61 -1.95 -2.53
CA PRO A 429 -16.88 -2.37 -1.92
C PRO A 429 -16.73 -2.72 -0.43
N PHE A 430 -16.37 -1.74 0.40
CA PHE A 430 -15.96 -1.95 1.80
C PHE A 430 -17.06 -2.61 2.64
N ASP A 431 -18.31 -2.19 2.49
CA ASP A 431 -19.44 -2.77 3.23
C ASP A 431 -19.86 -4.12 2.64
N GLU A 432 -19.93 -4.17 1.32
CA GLU A 432 -20.49 -5.30 0.59
C GLU A 432 -19.61 -6.56 0.73
N ILE A 433 -18.29 -6.43 0.86
CA ILE A 433 -17.42 -7.59 1.14
C ILE A 433 -17.68 -8.19 2.52
N HIS A 434 -17.94 -7.36 3.54
CA HIS A 434 -18.22 -7.86 4.89
C HIS A 434 -19.59 -8.52 4.93
N ASP A 435 -20.60 -7.92 4.27
CA ASP A 435 -21.93 -8.49 4.16
C ASP A 435 -21.91 -9.80 3.37
N ALA A 436 -21.16 -9.85 2.26
CA ALA A 436 -20.97 -11.06 1.47
C ALA A 436 -20.23 -12.16 2.24
N MET A 437 -19.30 -11.82 3.15
CA MET A 437 -18.58 -12.84 3.94
C MET A 437 -19.44 -13.44 5.06
N PHE A 438 -20.20 -12.61 5.77
CA PHE A 438 -20.92 -13.02 6.98
C PHE A 438 -22.41 -13.32 6.77
N GLY A 439 -22.91 -13.13 5.55
CA GLY A 439 -24.27 -13.45 5.13
C GLY A 439 -24.61 -14.95 5.14
N SER A 440 -25.80 -15.27 4.61
CA SER A 440 -26.30 -16.65 4.56
C SER A 440 -25.62 -17.53 3.51
N GLN A 441 -25.05 -16.92 2.46
CA GLN A 441 -24.32 -17.61 1.39
C GLN A 441 -22.99 -16.90 1.12
N PRO A 442 -21.94 -17.20 1.92
CA PRO A 442 -20.64 -16.58 1.76
C PRO A 442 -20.00 -16.84 0.40
N ALA A 443 -19.36 -15.82 -0.18
CA ALA A 443 -18.64 -15.90 -1.44
C ALA A 443 -17.14 -15.57 -1.29
N PRO A 444 -16.38 -16.24 -0.41
CA PRO A 444 -14.98 -15.89 -0.09
C PRO A 444 -14.05 -15.92 -1.32
N GLY A 445 -14.32 -16.78 -2.31
CA GLY A 445 -13.56 -16.78 -3.57
C GLY A 445 -13.71 -15.50 -4.40
N ARG A 446 -14.87 -14.82 -4.31
CA ARG A 446 -15.06 -13.47 -4.91
C ARG A 446 -14.20 -12.45 -4.18
N LEU A 447 -14.22 -12.47 -2.85
CA LEU A 447 -13.46 -11.54 -2.00
C LEU A 447 -11.96 -11.66 -2.23
N PHE A 448 -11.45 -12.89 -2.23
CA PHE A 448 -10.05 -13.18 -2.54
C PHE A 448 -9.64 -12.53 -3.88
N HIS A 449 -10.43 -12.76 -4.93
CA HIS A 449 -10.14 -12.23 -6.27
C HIS A 449 -10.08 -10.69 -6.33
N ILE A 450 -10.88 -9.98 -5.51
CA ILE A 450 -10.97 -8.51 -5.50
C ILE A 450 -9.60 -7.87 -5.32
N ASP A 451 -8.86 -8.29 -4.28
CA ASP A 451 -7.57 -7.70 -3.93
C ASP A 451 -6.43 -8.25 -4.81
N TRP A 452 -6.44 -9.56 -5.09
CA TRP A 452 -5.37 -10.21 -5.83
C TRP A 452 -5.29 -9.77 -7.30
N PHE A 453 -6.42 -9.48 -7.94
CA PHE A 453 -6.39 -8.91 -9.29
C PHE A 453 -5.81 -7.49 -9.32
N VAL A 454 -6.15 -6.66 -8.33
CA VAL A 454 -5.63 -5.30 -8.24
C VAL A 454 -4.12 -5.29 -7.98
N ARG A 455 -3.62 -6.19 -7.13
CA ARG A 455 -2.17 -6.43 -6.99
C ARG A 455 -1.51 -6.68 -8.34
N GLU A 456 -2.04 -7.63 -9.13
CA GLU A 456 -1.47 -7.99 -10.43
C GLU A 456 -1.51 -6.81 -11.41
N ALA A 457 -2.60 -6.04 -11.43
CA ALA A 457 -2.72 -4.86 -12.28
C ALA A 457 -1.72 -3.76 -11.93
N ILE A 458 -1.49 -3.49 -10.63
CA ILE A 458 -0.51 -2.50 -10.16
C ILE A 458 0.91 -2.96 -10.50
N ASN A 459 1.25 -4.23 -10.22
CA ASN A 459 2.55 -4.81 -10.57
C ASN A 459 2.82 -4.85 -12.08
N ASP A 460 1.76 -4.76 -12.90
CA ASP A 460 1.83 -4.66 -14.35
C ASP A 460 1.70 -3.21 -14.87
N GLY A 461 1.82 -2.21 -14.00
CA GLY A 461 1.96 -0.81 -14.39
C GLY A 461 0.66 -0.01 -14.45
N LEU A 462 -0.47 -0.51 -13.94
CA LEU A 462 -1.65 0.33 -13.72
C LEU A 462 -1.37 1.34 -12.58
N PRO A 463 -1.44 2.66 -12.83
CA PRO A 463 -1.19 3.67 -11.80
C PRO A 463 -2.44 3.89 -10.95
N LEU A 464 -2.81 2.87 -10.18
CA LEU A 464 -3.92 2.89 -9.24
C LEU A 464 -3.39 3.17 -7.82
N ASN A 465 -3.50 4.42 -7.40
CA ASN A 465 -3.03 4.91 -6.10
C ASN A 465 -4.05 5.87 -5.46
N THR A 466 -5.33 5.78 -5.84
CA THR A 466 -6.43 6.51 -5.18
C THR A 466 -7.58 5.55 -4.91
N VAL A 467 -8.17 5.62 -3.72
CA VAL A 467 -9.30 4.76 -3.30
C VAL A 467 -10.49 5.58 -2.80
N ILE A 468 -11.69 5.06 -3.01
CA ILE A 468 -12.93 5.54 -2.42
C ILE A 468 -13.78 4.32 -2.06
N SER A 469 -14.44 4.31 -0.91
CA SER A 469 -15.41 3.26 -0.59
C SER A 469 -16.74 3.47 -1.33
N THR A 470 -17.51 2.41 -1.54
CA THR A 470 -18.91 2.47 -1.99
C THR A 470 -19.78 3.34 -1.09
N ARG A 471 -19.55 3.30 0.22
CA ARG A 471 -20.19 4.15 1.24
C ARG A 471 -19.90 5.63 1.01
N ALA A 472 -18.64 6.03 0.86
CA ALA A 472 -18.24 7.40 0.58
C ALA A 472 -18.75 7.86 -0.79
N PHE A 473 -18.69 6.98 -1.80
CA PHE A 473 -19.22 7.25 -3.14
C PHE A 473 -20.73 7.56 -3.12
N ALA A 474 -21.52 6.77 -2.37
CA ALA A 474 -22.95 7.04 -2.19
C ALA A 474 -23.19 8.39 -1.50
N ALA A 475 -22.44 8.70 -0.45
CA ALA A 475 -22.54 9.98 0.24
C ALA A 475 -22.21 11.18 -0.66
N LEU A 476 -21.24 11.05 -1.58
CA LEU A 476 -20.95 12.09 -2.57
C LEU A 476 -22.11 12.33 -3.54
N ALA A 477 -22.78 11.26 -3.96
CA ALA A 477 -23.95 11.36 -4.84
C ALA A 477 -25.08 12.13 -4.16
N GLU A 478 -25.40 11.79 -2.92
CA GLU A 478 -26.41 12.48 -2.10
C GLU A 478 -26.09 13.96 -1.90
N ARG A 479 -24.80 14.28 -1.69
CA ARG A 479 -24.32 15.66 -1.47
C ARG A 479 -24.10 16.44 -2.76
N ARG A 480 -24.36 15.84 -3.93
CA ARG A 480 -24.06 16.42 -5.26
C ARG A 480 -22.59 16.87 -5.39
N ALA A 481 -21.68 16.08 -4.82
CA ALA A 481 -20.24 16.33 -4.78
C ALA A 481 -19.44 15.38 -5.69
N LEU A 482 -20.11 14.68 -6.62
CA LEU A 482 -19.48 13.73 -7.56
C LEU A 482 -18.51 14.38 -8.55
N ASP A 483 -18.53 15.72 -8.67
CA ASP A 483 -17.61 16.48 -9.52
C ASP A 483 -16.14 16.25 -9.15
N VAL A 484 -15.84 15.87 -7.90
CA VAL A 484 -14.48 15.47 -7.48
C VAL A 484 -13.95 14.27 -8.28
N LEU A 485 -14.86 13.42 -8.79
CA LEU A 485 -14.55 12.25 -9.61
C LEU A 485 -14.75 12.51 -11.12
N ALA A 486 -15.01 13.74 -11.54
CA ALA A 486 -15.21 14.05 -12.95
C ALA A 486 -13.95 13.75 -13.79
N GLY A 487 -14.12 13.15 -14.96
CA GLY A 487 -13.01 12.72 -15.83
C GLY A 487 -12.14 11.59 -15.27
N ARG A 488 -12.48 11.01 -14.11
CA ARG A 488 -11.76 9.86 -13.54
C ARG A 488 -12.37 8.55 -14.00
N VAL A 489 -11.53 7.54 -14.19
CA VAL A 489 -11.98 6.16 -14.45
C VAL A 489 -12.11 5.46 -13.12
N LEU A 490 -13.32 5.02 -12.77
CA LEU A 490 -13.53 4.21 -11.57
C LEU A 490 -13.19 2.77 -11.90
N VAL A 491 -12.21 2.22 -11.20
CA VAL A 491 -11.85 0.80 -11.26
C VAL A 491 -12.58 0.11 -10.11
N THR A 492 -13.36 -0.93 -10.37
CA THR A 492 -14.20 -1.54 -9.33
C THR A 492 -14.43 -3.02 -9.63
N PRO A 493 -14.52 -3.89 -8.60
CA PRO A 493 -14.95 -5.25 -8.85
C PRO A 493 -16.40 -5.28 -9.33
N ALA A 494 -16.79 -6.36 -9.99
CA ALA A 494 -18.17 -6.61 -10.34
C ALA A 494 -19.04 -6.60 -9.08
N PRO A 495 -20.25 -5.99 -9.13
CA PRO A 495 -21.15 -5.90 -7.99
C PRO A 495 -21.33 -7.22 -7.26
N LEU A 496 -21.42 -7.12 -5.93
CA LEU A 496 -21.76 -8.25 -5.05
C LEU A 496 -23.26 -8.30 -4.73
N ASP A 497 -23.98 -7.21 -5.00
CA ASP A 497 -25.40 -7.05 -4.72
C ASP A 497 -26.09 -6.14 -5.77
N PRO A 498 -27.43 -6.19 -5.87
CA PRO A 498 -28.19 -5.39 -6.83
C PRO A 498 -28.12 -3.86 -6.63
N ALA A 499 -27.97 -3.37 -5.40
CA ALA A 499 -27.91 -1.94 -5.14
C ALA A 499 -26.57 -1.35 -5.62
N SER A 500 -25.48 -2.10 -5.44
CA SER A 500 -24.18 -1.78 -6.02
C SER A 500 -24.22 -1.79 -7.56
N GLU A 501 -24.90 -2.78 -8.16
CA GLU A 501 -25.10 -2.81 -9.62
C GLU A 501 -25.83 -1.55 -10.11
N GLN A 502 -26.96 -1.20 -9.49
CA GLN A 502 -27.72 -0.02 -9.89
C GLN A 502 -26.90 1.26 -9.79
N ARG A 503 -26.14 1.45 -8.69
CA ARG A 503 -25.27 2.63 -8.50
C ARG A 503 -24.21 2.77 -9.60
N LEU A 504 -23.62 1.66 -10.05
CA LEU A 504 -22.67 1.68 -11.17
C LEU A 504 -23.36 2.03 -12.50
N LEU A 505 -24.53 1.45 -12.76
CA LEU A 505 -25.30 1.74 -13.97
C LEU A 505 -25.73 3.21 -14.02
N ASP A 506 -26.21 3.77 -12.92
CA ASP A 506 -26.59 5.19 -12.80
C ASP A 506 -25.38 6.10 -13.09
N ARG A 507 -24.19 5.74 -12.57
CA ARG A 507 -22.96 6.48 -12.85
C ARG A 507 -22.60 6.43 -14.33
N ALA A 508 -22.69 5.26 -14.96
CA ALA A 508 -22.41 5.11 -16.39
C ALA A 508 -23.41 5.88 -17.25
N ASP A 509 -24.70 5.83 -16.93
CA ASP A 509 -25.76 6.52 -17.65
C ASP A 509 -25.69 8.04 -17.47
N ALA A 510 -25.06 8.51 -16.38
CA ALA A 510 -24.70 9.92 -16.18
C ALA A 510 -23.38 10.33 -16.88
N GLY A 511 -22.79 9.48 -17.73
CA GLY A 511 -21.57 9.79 -18.48
C GLY A 511 -20.26 9.36 -17.79
N GLY A 512 -20.33 8.63 -16.69
CA GLY A 512 -19.15 8.14 -15.96
C GLY A 512 -18.40 7.03 -16.67
N SER A 513 -17.08 6.98 -16.45
CA SER A 513 -16.19 5.94 -16.97
C SER A 513 -15.93 4.87 -15.91
N LEU A 514 -16.19 3.60 -16.25
CA LEU A 514 -16.03 2.46 -15.36
C LEU A 514 -15.16 1.37 -16.00
N LEU A 515 -14.21 0.86 -15.24
CA LEU A 515 -13.51 -0.40 -15.50
C LEU A 515 -13.93 -1.40 -14.42
N VAL A 516 -14.73 -2.39 -14.82
CA VAL A 516 -15.30 -3.41 -13.92
C VAL A 516 -14.53 -4.72 -14.06
N TYR A 517 -14.19 -5.39 -12.96
CA TYR A 517 -13.46 -6.66 -13.01
C TYR A 517 -14.08 -7.80 -12.17
N GLY A 518 -13.97 -9.04 -12.63
CA GLY A 518 -14.52 -10.23 -11.95
C GLY A 518 -15.83 -10.75 -12.55
N PRO A 519 -16.41 -11.83 -12.00
CA PRO A 519 -17.60 -12.49 -12.58
C PRO A 519 -18.88 -11.66 -12.40
N LEU A 520 -19.85 -11.83 -13.31
CA LEU A 520 -21.08 -11.04 -13.40
C LEU A 520 -22.31 -11.80 -12.89
N ASP A 521 -22.13 -12.85 -12.08
CA ASP A 521 -23.20 -13.68 -11.54
C ASP A 521 -24.20 -12.89 -10.68
N ALA A 522 -23.71 -11.89 -9.94
CA ALA A 522 -24.53 -10.98 -9.12
C ALA A 522 -24.86 -9.63 -9.82
N ALA A 523 -24.56 -9.51 -11.13
CA ALA A 523 -24.80 -8.29 -11.91
C ALA A 523 -25.48 -8.59 -13.27
N PRO A 524 -26.72 -9.12 -13.26
CA PRO A 524 -27.41 -9.57 -14.47
C PRO A 524 -27.75 -8.45 -15.46
N VAL A 525 -28.03 -7.24 -14.99
CA VAL A 525 -28.38 -6.09 -15.85
C VAL A 525 -27.13 -5.60 -16.56
N LEU A 526 -26.03 -5.45 -15.83
CA LEU A 526 -24.72 -5.11 -16.35
C LEU A 526 -24.27 -6.15 -17.39
N ARG A 527 -24.40 -7.44 -17.09
CA ARG A 527 -24.12 -8.54 -18.02
C ARG A 527 -24.91 -8.40 -19.32
N SER A 528 -26.22 -8.14 -19.22
CA SER A 528 -27.05 -7.97 -20.41
C SER A 528 -26.64 -6.75 -21.24
N ARG A 529 -26.30 -5.61 -20.60
CA ARG A 529 -25.87 -4.40 -21.30
C ARG A 529 -24.51 -4.56 -22.01
N LEU A 530 -23.67 -5.45 -21.50
CA LEU A 530 -22.41 -5.86 -22.14
C LEU A 530 -22.62 -6.82 -23.32
N GLY A 531 -23.87 -7.19 -23.65
CA GLY A 531 -24.17 -8.16 -24.70
C GLY A 531 -23.80 -9.59 -24.32
N LEU A 532 -23.81 -9.91 -23.01
CA LEU A 532 -23.41 -11.22 -22.50
C LEU A 532 -24.61 -11.99 -21.92
N ALA A 533 -24.50 -13.32 -21.94
CA ALA A 533 -25.45 -14.26 -21.37
C ALA A 533 -24.72 -15.28 -20.47
N PRO A 534 -25.41 -15.89 -19.49
CA PRO A 534 -24.85 -17.00 -18.73
C PRO A 534 -24.74 -18.26 -19.60
N ALA A 535 -23.68 -19.03 -19.39
CA ALA A 535 -23.40 -20.31 -20.03
C ALA A 535 -22.91 -21.34 -18.99
N ALA A 536 -22.77 -22.59 -19.44
CA ALA A 536 -22.18 -23.64 -18.61
C ALA A 536 -20.77 -23.23 -18.13
N PRO A 537 -20.34 -23.63 -16.92
CA PRO A 537 -19.01 -23.28 -16.42
C PRO A 537 -17.89 -23.90 -17.27
N LEU A 538 -16.84 -23.12 -17.54
CA LEU A 538 -15.63 -23.56 -18.23
C LEU A 538 -14.39 -23.33 -17.35
N SER A 539 -13.53 -24.34 -17.19
CA SER A 539 -12.30 -24.28 -16.37
C SER A 539 -11.24 -25.28 -16.85
N GLY A 540 -9.99 -25.15 -16.42
CA GLY A 540 -8.84 -25.95 -16.87
C GLY A 540 -8.07 -25.26 -17.99
N ARG A 541 -7.35 -26.01 -18.84
CA ARG A 541 -6.60 -25.45 -19.97
C ARG A 541 -7.51 -24.82 -21.04
N LEU A 542 -7.23 -23.57 -21.39
CA LEU A 542 -7.99 -22.74 -22.33
C LEU A 542 -7.05 -22.02 -23.32
N ASP A 543 -7.56 -21.79 -24.53
CA ASP A 543 -6.92 -20.94 -25.54
C ASP A 543 -7.56 -19.55 -25.52
N ILE A 544 -6.74 -18.51 -25.51
CA ILE A 544 -7.16 -17.11 -25.43
C ILE A 544 -7.07 -16.50 -26.82
N GLN A 545 -8.19 -15.94 -27.29
CA GLN A 545 -8.26 -15.17 -28.52
C GLN A 545 -8.52 -13.72 -28.15
N SER A 546 -7.63 -12.81 -28.56
CA SER A 546 -7.73 -11.38 -28.28
C SER A 546 -7.69 -10.59 -29.58
N ALA A 547 -8.65 -9.68 -29.74
CA ALA A 547 -8.67 -8.66 -30.79
C ALA A 547 -8.16 -7.30 -30.28
N LEU A 548 -7.70 -7.21 -29.03
CA LEU A 548 -7.16 -5.98 -28.46
C LEU A 548 -5.73 -5.72 -28.93
N PRO A 549 -5.36 -4.44 -29.13
CA PRO A 549 -4.00 -4.09 -29.53
C PRO A 549 -3.04 -4.42 -28.39
N VAL A 550 -1.92 -5.06 -28.75
CA VAL A 550 -0.82 -5.28 -27.82
C VAL A 550 -0.04 -3.97 -27.66
N LEU A 551 0.13 -3.51 -26.42
CA LEU A 551 0.83 -2.26 -26.11
C LEU A 551 2.33 -2.45 -25.86
N ASP A 552 2.72 -3.66 -25.47
CA ASP A 552 4.11 -3.97 -25.12
C ASP A 552 4.86 -4.51 -26.35
N CYS A 553 6.10 -4.05 -26.52
CA CYS A 553 7.00 -4.48 -27.58
C CYS A 553 8.13 -5.34 -26.99
N PHE A 554 8.47 -6.45 -27.65
CA PHE A 554 9.55 -7.35 -27.24
C PHE A 554 10.59 -7.51 -28.36
N LEU A 555 11.88 -7.46 -28.02
CA LEU A 555 12.97 -7.52 -29.01
C LEU A 555 13.28 -8.94 -29.50
N THR A 556 13.28 -9.95 -28.64
CA THR A 556 13.80 -11.29 -28.97
C THR A 556 12.73 -12.36 -29.08
N ASP A 557 11.50 -12.08 -28.65
CA ASP A 557 10.39 -13.04 -28.68
C ASP A 557 9.03 -12.32 -28.84
N PRO A 558 8.57 -12.09 -30.07
CA PRO A 558 7.28 -11.46 -30.30
C PRO A 558 6.10 -12.43 -30.10
N GLU A 559 6.33 -13.74 -30.05
CA GLU A 559 5.25 -14.74 -29.97
C GLU A 559 4.83 -14.94 -28.51
N ARG A 560 3.68 -14.34 -28.18
CA ARG A 560 3.13 -14.39 -26.83
C ARG A 560 2.32 -15.66 -26.64
N THR A 561 2.45 -16.30 -25.48
CA THR A 561 1.56 -17.41 -25.12
C THR A 561 0.11 -16.93 -25.10
N ASN A 562 -0.74 -17.70 -25.78
CA ASN A 562 -2.17 -17.53 -25.79
C ASN A 562 -2.88 -18.61 -24.95
N HIS A 563 -2.13 -19.38 -24.16
CA HIS A 563 -2.69 -20.43 -23.33
C HIS A 563 -2.82 -19.99 -21.88
N TYR A 564 -3.77 -20.59 -21.17
CA TYR A 564 -3.97 -20.36 -19.74
C TYR A 564 -4.57 -21.59 -19.05
N GLU A 565 -4.04 -21.94 -17.87
CA GLU A 565 -4.64 -22.93 -16.98
C GLU A 565 -5.59 -22.24 -15.99
N HIS A 566 -6.90 -22.31 -16.27
CA HIS A 566 -7.90 -21.68 -15.41
C HIS A 566 -8.12 -22.44 -14.11
N ARG A 567 -7.68 -21.80 -13.03
CA ARG A 567 -7.88 -22.26 -11.65
C ARG A 567 -9.04 -21.51 -11.01
N SER A 568 -10.20 -22.15 -10.98
CA SER A 568 -11.45 -21.57 -10.45
C SER A 568 -11.31 -21.07 -9.01
N ILE A 569 -10.52 -21.75 -8.16
CA ILE A 569 -10.35 -21.40 -6.74
C ILE A 569 -9.77 -19.99 -6.55
N ALA A 570 -8.74 -19.61 -7.33
CA ALA A 570 -8.13 -18.29 -7.27
C ALA A 570 -8.92 -17.26 -8.10
N SER A 571 -9.65 -17.70 -9.12
CA SER A 571 -10.25 -16.81 -10.15
C SER A 571 -11.73 -16.49 -9.92
N ALA A 572 -12.19 -16.56 -8.67
CA ALA A 572 -13.59 -16.32 -8.30
C ALA A 572 -14.60 -17.27 -8.97
N GLY A 573 -14.26 -18.55 -9.10
CA GLY A 573 -15.07 -19.55 -9.77
C GLY A 573 -14.75 -19.71 -11.26
N ALA A 574 -15.51 -20.58 -11.92
CA ALA A 574 -15.35 -20.89 -13.34
C ALA A 574 -15.73 -19.72 -14.26
N LEU A 575 -15.41 -19.81 -15.54
CA LEU A 575 -15.86 -18.86 -16.56
C LEU A 575 -17.29 -19.19 -16.99
N THR A 576 -18.20 -18.23 -16.91
CA THR A 576 -19.63 -18.48 -17.16
C THR A 576 -20.28 -17.52 -18.15
N GLU A 577 -19.61 -16.43 -18.52
CA GLU A 577 -20.13 -15.44 -19.43
C GLU A 577 -19.86 -15.87 -20.88
N THR A 578 -20.89 -15.80 -21.74
CA THR A 578 -20.79 -16.02 -23.19
C THR A 578 -21.45 -14.88 -23.95
N THR A 579 -21.23 -14.79 -25.25
CA THR A 579 -21.91 -13.84 -26.13
C THR A 579 -23.42 -14.09 -26.14
N ALA A 580 -24.22 -13.04 -25.91
CA ALA A 580 -25.67 -13.13 -26.02
C ALA A 580 -26.10 -13.34 -27.49
N PRO A 581 -27.27 -13.95 -27.75
CA PRO A 581 -27.81 -14.06 -29.11
C PRO A 581 -27.90 -12.68 -29.79
N ASN A 582 -27.39 -12.58 -31.02
CA ASN A 582 -27.35 -11.35 -31.82
C ASN A 582 -26.47 -10.21 -31.28
N ALA A 583 -25.62 -10.48 -30.27
CA ALA A 583 -24.60 -9.52 -29.82
C ALA A 583 -23.29 -9.67 -30.63
N GLU A 584 -22.48 -8.63 -30.63
CA GLU A 584 -21.13 -8.67 -31.21
C GLU A 584 -20.21 -9.61 -30.40
N THR A 585 -19.24 -10.23 -31.08
CA THR A 585 -18.26 -11.07 -30.43
C THR A 585 -17.41 -10.25 -29.45
N PRO A 586 -17.27 -10.70 -28.19
CA PRO A 586 -16.43 -10.03 -27.20
C PRO A 586 -14.97 -9.88 -27.68
N PRO A 587 -14.28 -8.76 -27.39
CA PRO A 587 -12.92 -8.52 -27.85
C PRO A 587 -11.89 -9.53 -27.34
N VAL A 588 -12.17 -10.22 -26.23
CA VAL A 588 -11.32 -11.29 -25.71
C VAL A 588 -12.19 -12.46 -25.27
N VAL A 589 -11.84 -13.66 -25.72
CA VAL A 589 -12.54 -14.91 -25.38
C VAL A 589 -11.57 -16.02 -25.00
N ALA A 590 -12.00 -16.89 -24.08
CA ALA A 590 -11.39 -18.18 -23.81
C ALA A 590 -12.14 -19.29 -24.55
N VAL A 591 -11.42 -20.19 -25.21
CA VAL A 591 -11.97 -21.25 -26.05
C VAL A 591 -11.48 -22.62 -25.60
N ARG A 592 -12.37 -23.61 -25.60
CA ARG A 592 -12.02 -25.03 -25.46
C ARG A 592 -13.07 -25.91 -26.12
N GLY A 593 -12.64 -26.82 -27.00
CA GLY A 593 -13.52 -27.85 -27.56
C GLY A 593 -14.75 -27.29 -28.30
N GLY A 594 -14.63 -26.12 -28.92
CA GLY A 594 -15.73 -25.42 -29.60
C GLY A 594 -16.61 -24.55 -28.71
N GLU A 595 -16.45 -24.61 -27.38
CA GLU A 595 -17.08 -23.68 -26.45
C GLU A 595 -16.24 -22.41 -26.30
N SER A 596 -16.91 -21.26 -26.13
CA SER A 596 -16.27 -19.96 -25.92
C SER A 596 -16.85 -19.25 -24.69
N ARG A 597 -16.01 -18.57 -23.91
CA ARG A 597 -16.41 -17.70 -22.80
C ARG A 597 -15.79 -16.31 -22.95
N ALA A 598 -16.60 -15.28 -22.72
CA ALA A 598 -16.17 -13.90 -22.77
C ALA A 598 -15.22 -13.60 -21.61
N LEU A 599 -14.13 -12.89 -21.91
CA LEU A 599 -13.18 -12.40 -20.90
C LEU A 599 -13.10 -10.87 -20.84
N SER A 600 -13.65 -10.20 -21.84
CA SER A 600 -13.68 -8.75 -21.94
C SER A 600 -14.88 -8.34 -22.75
N ALA A 601 -15.60 -7.31 -22.34
CA ALA A 601 -16.72 -6.73 -23.08
C ALA A 601 -16.88 -5.26 -22.69
N HIS A 602 -17.55 -4.46 -23.52
CA HIS A 602 -17.77 -3.05 -23.22
C HIS A 602 -19.06 -2.53 -23.85
N PHE A 603 -19.58 -1.43 -23.32
CA PHE A 603 -20.61 -0.64 -23.96
C PHE A 603 -20.41 0.85 -23.64
N GLN A 604 -21.03 1.71 -24.45
CA GLN A 604 -21.09 3.15 -24.21
C GLN A 604 -22.54 3.60 -24.04
N THR A 605 -22.79 4.46 -23.06
CA THR A 605 -24.12 5.03 -22.79
C THR A 605 -24.39 6.24 -23.70
N PRO A 606 -25.65 6.64 -23.88
CA PRO A 606 -25.99 7.84 -24.65
C PRO A 606 -25.33 9.14 -24.12
N ALA A 607 -25.08 9.22 -22.82
CA ALA A 607 -24.39 10.34 -22.18
C ALA A 607 -22.86 10.29 -22.35
N GLY A 608 -22.34 9.31 -23.08
CA GLY A 608 -20.91 9.13 -23.34
C GLY A 608 -20.16 8.31 -22.30
N GLY A 609 -20.84 7.78 -21.28
CA GLY A 609 -20.22 6.94 -20.25
C GLY A 609 -19.73 5.63 -20.84
N LEU A 610 -18.48 5.28 -20.58
CA LEU A 610 -17.86 4.06 -21.09
C LEU A 610 -17.72 3.05 -19.96
N VAL A 611 -18.29 1.86 -20.14
CA VAL A 611 -18.12 0.74 -19.23
C VAL A 611 -17.34 -0.35 -19.93
N TRP A 612 -16.20 -0.71 -19.35
CA TRP A 612 -15.38 -1.82 -19.81
C TRP A 612 -15.32 -2.88 -18.72
N TRP A 613 -15.66 -4.12 -19.06
CA TRP A 613 -15.62 -5.25 -18.15
C TRP A 613 -14.49 -6.20 -18.52
N LEU A 614 -13.81 -6.73 -17.50
CA LEU A 614 -12.80 -7.79 -17.61
C LEU A 614 -13.16 -8.94 -16.66
N ARG A 615 -13.20 -10.18 -17.16
CA ARG A 615 -13.40 -11.35 -16.28
C ARG A 615 -12.26 -11.54 -15.30
N ALA A 616 -11.06 -11.08 -15.67
CA ALA A 616 -9.87 -10.99 -14.83
C ALA A 616 -9.43 -12.32 -14.17
N PRO A 617 -9.29 -13.46 -14.90
CA PRO A 617 -8.75 -14.68 -14.29
C PRO A 617 -7.36 -14.48 -13.67
N LEU A 618 -7.06 -15.23 -12.62
CA LEU A 618 -5.79 -15.15 -11.91
C LEU A 618 -4.90 -16.36 -12.26
N PRO A 619 -3.80 -16.17 -13.01
CA PRO A 619 -2.79 -17.21 -13.24
C PRO A 619 -1.88 -17.33 -12.03
N LEU A 620 -2.47 -17.70 -10.89
CA LEU A 620 -1.79 -17.82 -9.61
C LEU A 620 -1.91 -19.27 -9.10
N THR A 621 -0.81 -19.80 -8.58
CA THR A 621 -0.78 -21.07 -7.87
C THR A 621 -0.66 -20.82 -6.38
N ILE A 622 -1.51 -21.47 -5.58
CA ILE A 622 -1.50 -21.36 -4.11
C ILE A 622 -0.88 -22.64 -3.57
N THR A 623 0.28 -22.52 -2.94
CA THR A 623 1.03 -23.64 -2.38
C THR A 623 1.05 -23.56 -0.87
N LYS A 624 0.74 -24.70 -0.22
CA LYS A 624 0.84 -24.82 1.24
C LYS A 624 2.28 -24.55 1.68
N GLY A 625 2.46 -23.59 2.58
CA GLY A 625 3.77 -23.15 3.08
C GLY A 625 4.36 -21.93 2.36
N SER A 626 3.73 -21.41 1.32
CA SER A 626 4.09 -20.11 0.73
C SER A 626 3.31 -18.98 1.39
N HIS A 627 3.97 -17.84 1.65
CA HIS A 627 3.29 -16.67 2.21
C HIS A 627 2.27 -16.07 1.23
N LEU A 628 2.66 -15.97 -0.04
CA LEU A 628 1.86 -15.39 -1.12
C LEU A 628 1.59 -16.43 -2.21
N PRO A 629 0.51 -16.31 -3.00
CA PRO A 629 0.33 -17.05 -4.24
C PRO A 629 1.49 -16.75 -5.20
N VAL A 630 1.90 -17.78 -5.92
CA VAL A 630 2.97 -17.69 -6.91
C VAL A 630 2.34 -17.43 -8.28
N PRO A 631 2.64 -16.31 -8.95
CA PRO A 631 2.20 -16.10 -10.32
C PRO A 631 2.82 -17.13 -11.26
N ASP A 632 2.04 -17.62 -12.21
CA ASP A 632 2.57 -18.41 -13.32
C ASP A 632 3.59 -17.57 -14.10
N ARG A 633 4.57 -18.25 -14.71
CA ARG A 633 5.56 -17.57 -15.55
C ARG A 633 4.86 -16.90 -16.72
N ARG A 634 5.25 -15.66 -17.03
CA ARG A 634 4.67 -14.86 -18.12
C ARG A 634 4.88 -15.45 -19.52
N GLU A 635 5.84 -16.36 -19.64
CA GLU A 635 6.12 -17.14 -20.86
C GLU A 635 5.12 -18.30 -21.03
N ASP A 636 4.55 -18.79 -19.92
CA ASP A 636 3.73 -20.01 -19.90
C ASP A 636 2.21 -19.72 -19.85
N ALA A 637 1.81 -18.55 -19.34
CA ALA A 637 0.41 -18.17 -19.18
C ALA A 637 0.08 -16.78 -19.77
N PHE A 638 -1.10 -16.68 -20.39
CA PHE A 638 -1.62 -15.41 -20.91
C PHE A 638 -1.74 -14.36 -19.80
N PRO A 639 -1.16 -13.14 -19.95
CA PRO A 639 -1.08 -12.17 -18.87
C PRO A 639 -2.34 -11.30 -18.80
N PHE A 640 -3.34 -11.75 -18.04
CA PHE A 640 -4.62 -11.04 -17.92
C PHE A 640 -4.53 -9.63 -17.35
N SER A 641 -3.53 -9.34 -16.51
CA SER A 641 -3.32 -7.97 -15.99
C SER A 641 -2.98 -6.97 -17.09
N GLU A 642 -2.37 -7.40 -18.21
CA GLU A 642 -2.09 -6.51 -19.34
C GLU A 642 -3.38 -6.05 -20.06
N LEU A 643 -4.45 -6.85 -20.01
CA LEU A 643 -5.74 -6.46 -20.59
C LEU A 643 -6.30 -5.19 -19.95
N VAL A 644 -5.91 -4.89 -18.70
CA VAL A 644 -6.26 -3.65 -18.03
C VAL A 644 -5.65 -2.46 -18.78
N ARG A 645 -4.35 -2.52 -19.07
CA ARG A 645 -3.66 -1.45 -19.83
C ARG A 645 -4.21 -1.31 -21.24
N GLN A 646 -4.57 -2.42 -21.88
CA GLN A 646 -5.23 -2.41 -23.18
C GLN A 646 -6.62 -1.77 -23.13
N ALA A 647 -7.41 -2.06 -22.09
CA ALA A 647 -8.74 -1.49 -21.90
C ALA A 647 -8.68 0.03 -21.64
N ILE A 648 -7.73 0.51 -20.83
CA ILE A 648 -7.63 1.94 -20.49
C ILE A 648 -7.29 2.85 -21.68
N THR A 649 -6.81 2.29 -22.81
CA THR A 649 -6.59 3.04 -24.07
C THR A 649 -7.87 3.69 -24.58
N ARG A 650 -9.02 3.05 -24.35
CA ARG A 650 -10.35 3.56 -24.75
C ARG A 650 -10.82 4.71 -23.87
N PHE A 651 -10.18 4.91 -22.72
CA PHE A 651 -10.33 6.06 -21.85
C PHE A 651 -9.25 7.13 -22.11
N GLY A 652 -8.45 6.97 -23.16
CA GLY A 652 -7.41 7.92 -23.58
C GLY A 652 -6.05 7.74 -22.90
N TRP A 653 -5.85 6.67 -22.12
CA TRP A 653 -4.59 6.38 -21.42
C TRP A 653 -3.84 5.24 -22.11
N HIS A 654 -2.62 5.51 -22.55
CA HIS A 654 -1.71 4.52 -23.10
C HIS A 654 -0.52 4.35 -22.18
N ILE A 655 -0.34 3.13 -21.68
CA ILE A 655 0.78 2.74 -20.82
C ILE A 655 1.33 1.44 -21.40
N GLY A 656 2.41 1.53 -22.16
CA GLY A 656 3.10 0.40 -22.79
C GLY A 656 4.53 0.30 -22.30
N CYS A 657 5.16 -0.84 -22.56
CA CYS A 657 6.58 -1.06 -22.29
C CYS A 657 7.30 -1.61 -23.52
N SER A 658 8.56 -1.23 -23.72
CA SER A 658 9.47 -1.91 -24.63
C SER A 658 10.52 -2.66 -23.82
N ALA A 659 10.62 -3.96 -24.03
CA ALA A 659 11.49 -4.87 -23.28
C ALA A 659 12.19 -5.86 -24.23
N VAL A 660 13.19 -6.58 -23.73
CA VAL A 660 13.85 -7.66 -24.46
C VAL A 660 12.91 -8.87 -24.57
N SER A 661 12.28 -9.28 -23.46
CA SER A 661 11.40 -10.46 -23.43
C SER A 661 10.17 -10.29 -22.51
N PRO A 662 9.12 -11.12 -22.69
CA PRO A 662 7.95 -11.12 -21.81
C PRO A 662 8.22 -11.44 -20.34
N ALA A 663 9.36 -12.03 -20.00
CA ALA A 663 9.72 -12.37 -18.61
C ALA A 663 10.20 -11.17 -17.79
N GLN A 664 10.63 -10.09 -18.43
CA GLN A 664 11.15 -8.93 -17.70
C GLN A 664 10.05 -8.24 -16.89
N ARG A 665 10.41 -7.82 -15.67
CA ARG A 665 9.48 -7.09 -14.79
C ARG A 665 9.21 -5.71 -15.36
N ARG A 666 7.93 -5.31 -15.38
CA ARG A 666 7.50 -4.00 -15.86
C ARG A 666 7.76 -2.92 -14.80
N PRO A 667 7.89 -1.65 -15.21
CA PRO A 667 7.84 -0.52 -14.28
C PRO A 667 6.51 -0.47 -13.54
N ILE A 668 6.56 -0.20 -12.24
CA ILE A 668 5.41 0.07 -11.39
C ILE A 668 5.25 1.59 -11.29
N LEU A 669 4.01 2.09 -11.41
CA LEU A 669 3.71 3.50 -11.56
C LEU A 669 2.72 4.00 -10.51
N GLY A 670 2.89 5.24 -10.08
CA GLY A 670 1.89 6.03 -9.38
C GLY A 670 1.68 7.36 -10.10
N ILE A 671 0.43 7.76 -10.29
CA ILE A 671 0.07 9.06 -10.87
C ILE A 671 -0.90 9.77 -9.94
N HIS A 672 -0.51 10.93 -9.41
CA HIS A 672 -1.37 11.74 -8.58
C HIS A 672 -1.36 13.21 -8.98
N ARG A 673 -2.28 13.97 -8.39
CA ARG A 673 -2.48 15.40 -8.62
C ARG A 673 -2.01 16.19 -7.40
N HIS A 674 -1.29 17.28 -7.63
CA HIS A 674 -0.93 18.25 -6.60
C HIS A 674 -0.76 19.64 -7.21
N ALA A 675 -1.41 20.67 -6.66
CA ALA A 675 -1.35 22.06 -7.11
C ALA A 675 -1.55 22.18 -8.64
N ASN A 676 -2.63 21.55 -9.12
CA ASN A 676 -2.98 21.44 -10.54
C ASN A 676 -1.92 20.75 -11.44
N ALA A 677 -0.80 20.24 -10.91
CA ALA A 677 0.17 19.43 -11.66
C ALA A 677 -0.10 17.93 -11.56
N TRP A 678 0.43 17.20 -12.53
CA TRP A 678 0.50 15.74 -12.48
C TRP A 678 1.87 15.34 -11.95
N PHE A 679 1.91 14.38 -11.04
CA PHE A 679 3.15 13.80 -10.56
C PHE A 679 3.19 12.34 -10.96
N PHE A 680 4.27 11.96 -11.62
CA PHE A 680 4.54 10.59 -12.02
C PHE A 680 5.66 10.07 -11.14
N SER A 681 5.41 8.97 -10.44
CA SER A 681 6.41 8.26 -9.64
C SER A 681 6.52 6.82 -10.11
N GLY A 682 7.69 6.21 -10.01
CA GLY A 682 7.83 4.82 -10.40
C GLY A 682 9.02 4.07 -9.80
N TYR A 683 8.87 2.75 -9.83
CA TYR A 683 9.91 1.77 -9.56
C TYR A 683 10.17 0.96 -10.84
N THR A 684 11.40 1.02 -11.33
CA THR A 684 11.84 0.31 -12.53
C THR A 684 12.76 -0.83 -12.10
N PRO A 685 12.23 -2.04 -11.84
CA PRO A 685 13.02 -3.17 -11.35
C PRO A 685 14.12 -3.56 -12.35
N ASP A 686 13.82 -3.49 -13.65
CA ASP A 686 14.78 -3.68 -14.72
C ASP A 686 14.92 -2.39 -15.53
N THR A 687 16.04 -1.69 -15.35
CA THR A 687 16.29 -0.38 -15.98
C THR A 687 16.57 -0.46 -17.48
N THR A 688 16.54 -1.65 -18.08
CA THR A 688 16.58 -1.82 -19.54
C THR A 688 15.19 -1.70 -20.18
N VAL A 689 14.12 -1.76 -19.38
CA VAL A 689 12.74 -1.61 -19.87
C VAL A 689 12.41 -0.14 -20.08
N GLU A 690 11.93 0.19 -21.27
CA GLU A 690 11.50 1.53 -21.66
C GLU A 690 9.99 1.68 -21.46
N LEU A 691 9.58 2.77 -20.82
CA LEU A 691 8.17 3.09 -20.57
C LEU A 691 7.62 3.95 -21.70
N VAL A 692 6.42 3.64 -22.21
CA VAL A 692 5.74 4.42 -23.24
C VAL A 692 4.43 4.99 -22.69
N LEU A 693 4.31 6.32 -22.64
CA LEU A 693 3.14 7.01 -22.10
C LEU A 693 2.45 7.89 -23.15
N ARG A 694 1.12 7.83 -23.16
CA ARG A 694 0.25 8.85 -23.76
C ARG A 694 -0.95 9.05 -22.85
N THR A 695 -1.36 10.29 -22.67
CA THR A 695 -2.52 10.67 -21.83
C THR A 695 -3.62 11.27 -22.68
N PRO A 696 -4.84 11.49 -22.13
CA PRO A 696 -5.89 12.23 -22.82
C PRO A 696 -5.49 13.66 -23.21
N PHE A 697 -4.43 14.21 -22.58
CA PHE A 697 -3.90 15.54 -22.88
C PHE A 697 -2.73 15.52 -23.88
N GLY A 698 -2.31 14.35 -24.35
CA GLY A 698 -1.14 14.19 -25.23
C GLY A 698 0.04 13.50 -24.51
N VAL A 699 1.23 13.64 -25.09
CA VAL A 699 2.47 13.08 -24.54
C VAL A 699 2.93 13.92 -23.35
N PRO A 700 3.10 13.32 -22.14
CA PRO A 700 3.54 14.07 -20.96
C PRO A 700 5.02 14.45 -21.07
N LEU A 701 5.37 15.72 -20.88
CA LEU A 701 6.79 16.10 -20.77
C LEU A 701 7.17 16.19 -19.30
N LEU A 702 7.89 15.17 -18.82
CA LEU A 702 8.35 15.08 -17.43
C LEU A 702 9.46 16.11 -17.18
N VAL A 703 9.30 16.95 -16.15
CA VAL A 703 10.28 18.00 -15.84
C VAL A 703 11.63 17.37 -15.47
N GLY A 704 12.68 17.77 -16.16
CA GLY A 704 14.03 17.23 -16.01
C GLY A 704 14.35 16.03 -16.89
N CYS A 705 13.49 15.72 -17.88
CA CYS A 705 13.70 14.62 -18.82
C CYS A 705 13.56 15.06 -20.28
N GLU A 706 14.36 14.45 -21.14
CA GLU A 706 14.07 14.30 -22.56
C GLU A 706 13.04 13.18 -22.78
N THR A 707 12.17 13.37 -23.76
CA THR A 707 11.11 12.44 -24.17
C THR A 707 11.30 12.12 -25.64
N LEU A 708 11.54 10.84 -25.96
CA LEU A 708 11.56 10.38 -27.34
C LEU A 708 10.13 10.21 -27.83
N LEU A 709 9.73 10.95 -28.85
CA LEU A 709 8.39 10.87 -29.42
C LEU A 709 8.33 9.74 -30.45
N THR A 710 7.31 8.91 -30.31
CA THR A 710 6.97 7.80 -31.21
C THR A 710 5.50 7.91 -31.61
N GLU A 711 5.07 7.14 -32.61
CA GLU A 711 3.64 7.07 -32.99
C GLU A 711 2.74 6.65 -31.81
N GLY A 712 3.26 5.80 -30.91
CA GLY A 712 2.53 5.29 -29.74
C GLY A 712 2.50 6.24 -28.53
N GLY A 713 3.37 7.26 -28.47
CA GLY A 713 3.46 8.18 -27.33
C GLY A 713 4.87 8.69 -27.07
N GLY A 714 5.13 9.11 -25.83
CA GLY A 714 6.48 9.44 -25.36
C GLY A 714 7.15 8.21 -24.75
N ALA A 715 8.40 7.96 -25.12
CA ALA A 715 9.23 6.89 -24.58
C ALA A 715 10.25 7.43 -23.58
N TYR A 716 10.39 6.76 -22.44
CA TYR A 716 11.24 7.15 -21.31
C TYR A 716 12.07 5.98 -20.81
N ARG A 717 13.37 6.21 -20.61
CA ARG A 717 14.25 5.31 -19.87
C ARG A 717 14.54 5.91 -18.52
N LEU A 718 13.84 5.41 -17.50
CA LEU A 718 13.83 5.99 -16.17
C LEU A 718 14.70 5.15 -15.22
N PRO A 719 15.36 5.78 -14.24
CA PRO A 719 16.19 5.06 -13.28
C PRO A 719 15.35 4.14 -12.39
N ARG A 720 16.01 3.36 -11.53
CA ARG A 720 15.35 2.40 -10.64
C ARG A 720 14.23 3.02 -9.79
N ALA A 721 14.42 4.23 -9.28
CA ALA A 721 13.37 5.00 -8.62
C ALA A 721 13.34 6.42 -9.16
N TRP A 722 12.15 6.94 -9.42
CA TRP A 722 11.99 8.26 -10.02
C TRP A 722 10.68 8.92 -9.60
N ARG A 723 10.67 10.26 -9.67
CA ARG A 723 9.50 11.09 -9.45
C ARG A 723 9.67 12.42 -10.19
N HIS A 724 8.73 12.73 -11.07
CA HIS A 724 8.74 13.95 -11.87
C HIS A 724 7.40 14.68 -11.79
N GLU A 725 7.49 16.01 -11.59
CA GLU A 725 6.39 16.91 -11.87
C GLU A 725 6.17 16.95 -13.38
N CYS A 726 4.91 16.99 -13.81
CA CYS A 726 4.50 17.15 -15.19
C CYS A 726 3.36 18.16 -15.24
N ARG A 727 3.64 19.29 -15.89
CA ARG A 727 2.65 20.33 -16.19
C ARG A 727 2.39 20.48 -17.67
N VAL A 728 3.29 19.98 -18.52
CA VAL A 728 3.27 20.20 -19.97
C VAL A 728 2.96 18.90 -20.67
N PHE A 729 2.02 18.96 -21.61
CA PHE A 729 1.69 17.89 -22.54
C PHE A 729 1.78 18.44 -23.95
N ILE A 730 2.18 17.60 -24.90
CA ILE A 730 2.22 17.97 -26.32
C ILE A 730 1.40 17.01 -27.16
N ASP A 731 0.80 17.55 -28.22
CA ASP A 731 0.01 16.81 -29.19
C ASP A 731 0.36 17.23 -30.62
N GLY A 732 0.05 16.37 -31.60
CA GLY A 732 0.34 16.58 -33.02
C GLY A 732 1.76 16.24 -33.48
N GLN A 733 2.75 16.20 -32.57
CA GLN A 733 4.13 15.79 -32.89
C GLN A 733 4.38 14.33 -32.49
N THR A 734 4.69 13.46 -33.45
CA THR A 734 4.84 12.00 -33.26
C THR A 734 6.27 11.49 -33.39
N THR A 735 7.24 12.36 -33.72
CA THR A 735 8.65 11.97 -33.88
C THR A 735 9.60 13.05 -33.35
N GLY A 736 10.85 12.63 -33.11
CA GLY A 736 11.91 13.49 -32.59
C GLY A 736 12.00 13.45 -31.07
N VAL A 737 12.75 14.39 -30.50
CA VAL A 737 12.95 14.49 -29.05
C VAL A 737 12.42 15.82 -28.58
N ALA A 738 11.52 15.78 -27.60
CA ALA A 738 11.06 16.95 -26.87
C ALA A 738 11.57 16.91 -25.43
N GLY A 739 11.73 18.04 -24.78
CA GLY A 739 12.19 18.11 -23.39
C GLY A 739 11.50 19.20 -22.60
N CYS A 740 11.43 19.05 -21.29
CA CYS A 740 10.91 20.06 -20.37
C CYS A 740 11.87 20.21 -19.20
N ILE A 741 12.37 21.43 -18.97
CA ILE A 741 13.27 21.72 -17.84
C ILE A 741 12.82 22.98 -17.09
N GLU A 742 13.05 22.99 -15.78
CA GLU A 742 12.98 24.23 -14.99
C GLU A 742 14.16 25.13 -15.38
N ARG A 743 13.87 26.39 -15.68
CA ARG A 743 14.86 27.44 -15.89
C ARG A 743 14.76 28.44 -14.75
N HIS A 744 15.91 29.00 -14.36
CA HIS A 744 15.92 30.13 -13.44
C HIS A 744 15.04 31.27 -14.00
N PRO A 745 14.15 31.89 -13.21
CA PRO A 745 13.29 32.96 -13.71
C PRO A 745 14.07 34.16 -14.27
N ALA A 746 15.15 34.62 -13.60
CA ALA A 746 15.93 35.81 -13.97
C ALA A 746 15.11 37.08 -14.29
N GLN A 747 13.87 37.16 -13.78
CA GLN A 747 12.96 38.25 -14.01
C GLN A 747 12.18 38.50 -12.72
N VAL A 748 12.20 39.74 -12.23
CA VAL A 748 11.40 40.14 -11.06
C VAL A 748 9.92 39.98 -11.39
N GLY A 749 9.15 39.37 -10.48
CA GLY A 749 7.72 39.11 -10.65
C GLY A 749 7.38 37.81 -11.36
N VAL A 750 8.38 37.04 -11.84
CA VAL A 750 8.19 35.67 -12.33
C VAL A 750 8.64 34.70 -11.23
N THR A 751 7.72 33.86 -10.78
CA THR A 751 7.97 32.85 -9.75
C THR A 751 8.68 31.62 -10.28
N ARG A 752 8.26 31.11 -11.46
CA ARG A 752 8.81 29.90 -12.09
C ARG A 752 8.85 30.04 -13.61
N ARG A 753 9.73 29.27 -14.23
CA ARG A 753 9.87 29.25 -15.69
C ARG A 753 10.18 27.84 -16.17
N LEU A 754 9.35 27.32 -17.07
CA LEU A 754 9.61 26.07 -17.78
C LEU A 754 10.05 26.36 -19.20
N ARG A 755 11.15 25.76 -19.64
CA ARG A 755 11.54 25.70 -21.05
C ARG A 755 11.14 24.35 -21.61
N VAL A 756 10.34 24.39 -22.67
CA VAL A 756 9.96 23.25 -23.49
C VAL A 756 10.73 23.35 -24.79
N SER A 757 11.49 22.33 -25.15
CA SER A 757 12.35 22.35 -26.34
C SER A 757 12.02 21.23 -27.32
N GLY A 758 12.44 21.39 -28.57
CA GLY A 758 12.32 20.36 -29.61
C GLY A 758 10.92 20.24 -30.22
N LEU A 759 10.10 21.29 -30.10
CA LEU A 759 8.75 21.32 -30.66
C LEU A 759 8.81 21.46 -32.19
N ARG A 760 7.95 20.72 -32.88
CA ARG A 760 7.76 20.74 -34.33
C ARG A 760 6.27 20.68 -34.63
N ASP A 761 5.71 21.84 -34.93
CA ASP A 761 4.29 22.06 -35.20
C ASP A 761 3.38 21.38 -34.17
N ALA A 762 3.79 21.46 -32.90
CA ALA A 762 3.11 20.80 -31.79
C ALA A 762 2.04 21.72 -31.20
N THR A 763 0.96 21.15 -30.69
CA THR A 763 0.05 21.85 -29.76
C THR A 763 0.55 21.64 -28.34
N LEU A 764 0.78 22.72 -27.60
CA LEU A 764 1.25 22.67 -26.22
C LEU A 764 0.08 22.89 -25.27
N ARG A 765 -0.05 22.02 -24.28
CA ARG A 765 -1.01 22.08 -23.19
C ARG A 765 -0.27 22.20 -21.86
N PHE A 766 -0.68 23.12 -21.01
CA PHE A 766 -0.02 23.45 -19.76
C PHE A 766 -1.01 23.53 -18.60
N PHE A 767 -0.72 22.87 -17.48
CA PHE A 767 -1.48 23.00 -16.24
C PHE A 767 -0.76 23.93 -15.24
N PRO A 768 -1.09 25.24 -15.23
CA PRO A 768 -0.47 26.20 -14.32
C PRO A 768 -0.83 25.91 -12.87
N PRO A 769 0.03 26.24 -11.89
CA PRO A 769 -0.37 26.17 -10.49
C PRO A 769 -1.55 27.13 -10.22
N PRO A 770 -2.40 26.85 -9.21
CA PRO A 770 -3.60 27.65 -8.95
C PRO A 770 -3.33 29.14 -8.70
N ASP A 771 -2.14 29.45 -8.18
CA ASP A 771 -1.66 30.78 -7.82
C ASP A 771 -0.70 31.38 -8.86
N ALA A 772 -0.63 30.81 -10.07
CA ALA A 772 0.33 31.23 -11.10
C ALA A 772 0.22 32.71 -11.52
N GLY A 773 -0.94 33.34 -11.38
CA GLY A 773 -1.20 34.62 -12.04
C GLY A 773 -1.15 34.50 -13.57
N PRO A 774 -0.84 35.59 -14.30
CA PRO A 774 -0.75 35.58 -15.75
C PRO A 774 0.42 34.72 -16.26
N VAL A 775 0.11 33.71 -17.07
CA VAL A 775 1.13 32.87 -17.75
C VAL A 775 1.45 33.47 -19.11
N THR A 776 2.74 33.68 -19.38
CA THR A 776 3.20 34.06 -20.73
C THR A 776 3.97 32.90 -21.36
N ALA A 777 3.61 32.52 -22.59
CA ALA A 777 4.32 31.53 -23.40
C ALA A 777 5.18 32.23 -24.47
N PHE A 778 6.46 32.45 -24.16
CA PHE A 778 7.38 33.05 -25.13
C PHE A 778 7.94 32.02 -26.11
N VAL A 779 8.03 32.37 -27.38
CA VAL A 779 8.54 31.54 -28.46
C VAL A 779 10.01 31.91 -28.72
N ASN A 780 10.89 30.90 -28.74
CA ASN A 780 12.32 31.03 -29.03
C ASN A 780 13.00 32.18 -28.26
N LEU A 781 12.59 32.35 -27.00
CA LEU A 781 12.99 33.48 -26.16
C LEU A 781 14.51 33.52 -26.00
N GLN A 782 15.11 34.67 -26.33
CA GLN A 782 16.55 34.88 -26.20
C GLN A 782 16.91 35.43 -24.83
N TRP A 783 18.13 35.15 -24.37
CA TRP A 783 18.67 35.76 -23.15
C TRP A 783 18.65 37.30 -23.29
N PRO A 784 18.25 38.08 -22.26
CA PRO A 784 18.07 37.72 -20.85
C PRO A 784 16.69 37.16 -20.47
N PHE A 785 15.89 36.71 -21.44
CA PHE A 785 14.59 36.08 -21.23
C PHE A 785 13.54 37.00 -20.60
N ILE A 786 13.40 38.21 -21.17
CA ILE A 786 12.51 39.26 -20.64
C ILE A 786 11.33 39.55 -21.60
N SER A 787 11.61 39.66 -22.90
CA SER A 787 10.61 39.98 -23.92
C SER A 787 10.95 39.28 -25.23
N GLY A 788 9.92 38.90 -25.98
CA GLY A 788 10.05 38.25 -27.29
C GLY A 788 8.67 37.91 -27.84
N ASP A 789 8.64 37.18 -28.95
CA ASP A 789 7.39 36.70 -29.53
C ASP A 789 6.66 35.77 -28.55
N THR A 790 5.33 35.81 -28.58
CA THR A 790 4.50 35.00 -27.68
C THR A 790 3.49 34.16 -28.45
N ALA A 791 3.28 32.93 -27.99
CA ALA A 791 2.18 32.10 -28.46
C ALA A 791 0.92 32.41 -27.64
N PRO A 792 -0.23 32.74 -28.29
CA PRO A 792 -1.47 33.01 -27.56
C PRO A 792 -2.00 31.74 -26.89
N LEU A 793 -2.34 31.85 -25.60
CA LEU A 793 -2.88 30.76 -24.79
C LEU A 793 -4.40 30.91 -24.63
N LYS A 794 -5.15 29.85 -24.93
CA LYS A 794 -6.58 29.74 -24.58
C LYS A 794 -6.73 28.95 -23.29
N THR A 795 -7.64 29.42 -22.43
CA THR A 795 -7.98 28.70 -21.20
C THR A 795 -9.03 27.63 -21.52
N ILE A 796 -8.76 26.40 -21.10
CA ILE A 796 -9.65 25.25 -21.20
C ILE A 796 -9.94 24.76 -19.78
N HIS A 797 -11.21 24.78 -19.40
CA HIS A 797 -11.66 24.17 -18.15
C HIS A 797 -11.88 22.68 -18.39
N THR A 798 -11.05 21.85 -17.77
CA THR A 798 -11.19 20.40 -17.84
C THR A 798 -11.68 19.86 -16.50
N PRO A 799 -12.27 18.64 -16.47
CA PRO A 799 -12.55 17.93 -15.22
C PRO A 799 -11.31 17.67 -14.33
N HIS A 800 -10.10 17.88 -14.84
CA HIS A 800 -8.84 17.67 -14.12
C HIS A 800 -8.24 18.97 -13.57
N GLY A 801 -8.87 20.12 -13.85
CA GLY A 801 -8.40 21.45 -13.51
C GLY A 801 -8.25 22.36 -14.73
N THR A 802 -7.81 23.59 -14.48
CA THR A 802 -7.57 24.59 -15.53
C THR A 802 -6.34 24.22 -16.34
N MET A 803 -6.49 24.19 -17.66
CA MET A 803 -5.43 23.94 -18.63
C MET A 803 -5.32 25.13 -19.57
N LEU A 804 -4.12 25.52 -19.94
CA LEU A 804 -3.84 26.49 -20.99
C LEU A 804 -3.36 25.73 -22.24
N GLU A 805 -3.88 26.08 -23.41
CA GLU A 805 -3.48 25.45 -24.68
C GLU A 805 -3.04 26.53 -25.67
N THR A 806 -2.01 26.26 -26.49
CA THR A 806 -1.63 27.18 -27.57
C THR A 806 -2.74 27.25 -28.62
N SER A 807 -3.07 28.46 -29.07
CA SER A 807 -4.16 28.64 -30.07
C SER A 807 -3.74 28.26 -31.49
N ALA A 808 -2.44 28.09 -31.72
CA ALA A 808 -1.84 27.58 -32.93
C ALA A 808 -0.72 26.59 -32.58
N THR A 809 -0.26 25.83 -33.57
CA THR A 809 0.90 24.96 -33.43
C THR A 809 2.17 25.80 -33.24
N VAL A 810 3.13 25.25 -32.49
CA VAL A 810 4.39 25.91 -32.14
C VAL A 810 5.58 25.05 -32.53
N SER A 811 6.66 25.71 -32.94
CA SER A 811 7.92 25.09 -33.37
C SER A 811 9.11 25.77 -32.67
N GLY A 812 10.13 24.98 -32.34
CA GLY A 812 11.31 25.44 -31.60
C GLY A 812 11.15 25.29 -30.09
N ASP A 813 11.48 26.35 -29.35
CA ASP A 813 11.43 26.39 -27.89
C ASP A 813 10.29 27.28 -27.40
N ILE A 814 9.61 26.85 -26.34
CA ILE A 814 8.61 27.64 -25.61
C ILE A 814 9.06 27.85 -24.17
N PHE A 815 8.99 29.08 -23.67
CA PHE A 815 9.24 29.42 -22.28
C PHE A 815 7.92 29.85 -21.62
N LEU A 816 7.39 28.99 -20.76
CA LEU A 816 6.23 29.28 -19.92
C LEU A 816 6.73 30.00 -18.67
N SER A 817 6.35 31.26 -18.47
CA SER A 817 6.75 32.09 -17.33
C SER A 817 5.52 32.56 -16.56
N TRP A 818 5.55 32.44 -15.24
CA TRP A 818 4.50 32.91 -14.34
C TRP A 818 5.06 33.26 -12.96
#